data_AF-R7D9Z4-F1
#
_entry.id   AF-R7D9Z4-F1
#
_cell.length_a   1.000
_cell.length_b   1.000
_cell.length_c   1.000
_cell.angle_alpha   90.00
_cell.angle_beta   90.00
_cell.angle_gamma   90.00
#
_symmetry.space_group_name_H-M   'P 1'
#
loop_
_entity.id
_entity.type
_entity.pdbx_description
1 polymer ?
#
loop_
_entity_poly.entity_id
_entity_poly.type
_entity_poly.pdbx_seq_one_letter_code
_entity_poly.pdbx_strand_id
1 'polypeptide(L)'
;MDNSNLSLATDTPIKAREQDLIGRIPFAERLAGILKSAAGPESLVIGLYGPWGSGKTSVINLVENALSRKNDDGKAGVSVVRFEPWNYLTAEQLLAQFLKEVGGALDKDAHGRRTLFSKLRGKRPEVLNAFAAYSEALIITAGAAASLAGAPLAGVAVPAFGNRLASKLRKSADRAGSVSAEKQRLEEELLCLCQVGNEQWGLRWESWTKSEQEGSRMYSAEQRKIAIETFVKFDHSYADTIAELGYPTRACLRNWWNEYRDTGEVPISKFTTNPRYTAEMRRRAVEHYLEHGKSLTRTMRALGYPKSREVLGDWIDEIAPGQRKYRGPNPKRDPVPVEKKVQVVAELEARSGPAAEIAERHGVSRTAPYIWRREIMGDNGGDPEKKGVPVSKEYDDLPDDIEVLQGMLREAKMQLRKVQLELEVRQATLEIVKKDPGAEPGLLTNAEKAAMVTALRPRWKLCEVLPVVGMAKSSYEYARSAQARGETEEHAAARKAVIEAFEASGGTYGYRRIYARVNADVEDGEAIGEWTVRSIMEEENLVARAAKKKRRYSSYEGEISEAPPNLLRDDRGKHHFRANKPNELWITDVTEFRIPAGKVYLSPIVDCFDGMPLSWSISTSPDAEMANSSLLGACEWLGEGDHPKIHSDRGCHYRWPEWIRICDENGLVRSMSRKGCSPDNARCEGYFGRLKIEFFHGCDWAGVTIEEFMGMLDAYLRWYRDVRIKGDLDYRSPMQYRRDLGLAA
;
A
#
# COMPACT_ATOMS: atom_id res chain seq x y z
N MET A 1 24.73 -44.37 20.33
CA MET A 1 24.21 -43.02 20.62
C MET A 1 22.70 -43.13 20.62
N ASP A 2 22.10 -42.63 21.68
CA ASP A 2 20.74 -42.91 22.12
C ASP A 2 19.69 -42.26 21.18
N ASN A 3 18.72 -43.05 20.72
CA ASN A 3 17.74 -42.68 19.69
C ASN A 3 16.42 -42.14 20.29
N SER A 4 16.48 -41.60 21.51
CA SER A 4 15.33 -41.30 22.36
C SER A 4 14.84 -39.84 22.32
N ASN A 5 15.28 -39.01 21.36
CA ASN A 5 14.93 -37.58 21.33
C ASN A 5 14.59 -36.98 19.95
N LEU A 6 14.09 -37.79 19.00
CA LEU A 6 13.43 -37.24 17.81
C LEU A 6 11.98 -36.86 18.13
N SER A 7 11.83 -35.77 18.89
CA SER A 7 10.62 -34.95 18.87
C SER A 7 10.38 -34.54 17.41
N LEU A 8 9.26 -35.01 16.83
CA LEU A 8 8.75 -34.54 15.54
C LEU A 8 8.61 -33.02 15.62
N ALA A 9 9.63 -32.31 15.14
CA ALA A 9 9.69 -30.86 15.17
C ALA A 9 8.49 -30.31 14.40
N THR A 10 7.61 -29.62 15.11
CA THR A 10 6.63 -28.71 14.51
C THR A 10 7.36 -27.74 13.58
N ASP A 11 6.71 -27.31 12.48
CA ASP A 11 7.22 -26.32 11.51
C ASP A 11 7.33 -24.92 12.15
N THR A 12 8.10 -24.85 13.23
CA THR A 12 8.34 -23.67 14.04
C THR A 12 9.60 -23.00 13.50
N PRO A 13 9.55 -21.71 13.15
CA PRO A 13 10.73 -20.98 12.73
C PRO A 13 11.84 -21.06 13.78
N ILE A 14 13.04 -21.46 13.34
CA ILE A 14 14.19 -21.52 14.25
C ILE A 14 14.56 -20.12 14.73
N LYS A 15 15.07 -20.06 15.97
CA LYS A 15 15.41 -18.81 16.65
C LYS A 15 16.87 -18.74 17.07
N ALA A 16 17.60 -19.86 17.06
CA ALA A 16 18.98 -19.93 17.55
C ALA A 16 19.90 -20.59 16.51
N ARG A 17 21.21 -20.36 16.61
CA ARG A 17 22.19 -20.89 15.62
C ARG A 17 22.33 -22.40 15.71
N GLU A 18 22.19 -22.93 16.90
CA GLU A 18 22.32 -24.36 17.23
C GLU A 18 21.20 -25.19 16.58
N GLN A 19 20.12 -24.52 16.14
CA GLN A 19 18.96 -25.12 15.47
C GLN A 19 19.09 -25.13 13.94
N ASP A 20 20.14 -24.54 13.36
CA ASP A 20 20.32 -24.44 11.91
C ASP A 20 20.98 -25.70 11.32
N LEU A 21 20.16 -26.73 11.12
CA LEU A 21 20.62 -28.02 10.58
C LEU A 21 20.95 -28.00 9.08
N ILE A 22 20.55 -26.96 8.34
CA ILE A 22 20.72 -26.90 6.88
C ILE A 22 21.60 -25.72 6.40
N GLY A 23 22.31 -25.05 7.31
CA GLY A 23 23.34 -24.07 6.96
C GLY A 23 22.83 -22.76 6.37
N ARG A 24 21.73 -22.20 6.91
CA ARG A 24 21.22 -20.85 6.58
C ARG A 24 22.02 -19.71 7.21
N ILE A 25 22.81 -19.99 8.25
CA ILE A 25 23.61 -18.99 9.00
C ILE A 25 24.52 -18.13 8.09
N PRO A 26 25.33 -18.68 7.17
CA PRO A 26 26.22 -17.86 6.34
C PRO A 26 25.47 -16.85 5.48
N PHE A 27 24.25 -17.19 5.05
CA PHE A 27 23.38 -16.27 4.31
C PHE A 27 22.85 -15.16 5.22
N ALA A 28 22.34 -15.51 6.40
CA ALA A 28 21.85 -14.53 7.37
C ALA A 28 22.94 -13.56 7.86
N GLU A 29 24.17 -14.03 8.05
CA GLU A 29 25.31 -13.20 8.45
C GLU A 29 25.76 -12.24 7.35
N ARG A 30 25.79 -12.70 6.08
CA ARG A 30 26.07 -11.80 4.95
C ARG A 30 25.01 -10.72 4.82
N LEU A 31 23.73 -11.08 4.98
CA LEU A 31 22.63 -10.12 4.95
C LEU A 31 22.74 -9.08 6.07
N ALA A 32 23.04 -9.55 7.29
CA ALA A 32 23.29 -8.66 8.43
C ALA A 32 24.51 -7.75 8.20
N GLY A 33 25.57 -8.25 7.55
CA GLY A 33 26.75 -7.45 7.17
C GLY A 33 26.43 -6.35 6.14
N ILE A 34 25.56 -6.65 5.17
CA ILE A 34 25.06 -5.65 4.21
C ILE A 34 24.24 -4.58 4.94
N LEU A 35 23.33 -4.99 5.82
CA LEU A 35 22.50 -4.08 6.62
C LEU A 35 23.34 -3.20 7.56
N LYS A 36 24.42 -3.74 8.15
CA LYS A 36 25.38 -2.98 8.97
C LYS A 36 26.23 -2.00 8.14
N SER A 37 26.55 -2.33 6.89
CA SER A 37 27.38 -1.49 6.01
C SER A 37 26.59 -0.43 5.23
N ALA A 38 25.26 -0.53 5.21
CA ALA A 38 24.34 0.47 4.66
C ALA A 38 24.25 1.73 5.54
N ALA A 39 25.38 2.43 5.74
CA ALA A 39 25.44 3.71 6.44
C ALA A 39 25.38 4.86 5.43
N GLY A 40 24.17 5.17 4.93
CA GLY A 40 23.91 6.27 3.99
C GLY A 40 22.64 7.05 4.33
N PRO A 41 22.38 8.20 3.68
CA PRO A 41 21.14 8.97 3.85
C PRO A 41 19.92 8.32 3.18
N GLU A 42 20.13 7.28 2.37
CA GLU A 42 19.11 6.56 1.62
C GLU A 42 18.61 5.33 2.40
N SER A 43 17.30 5.08 2.35
CA SER A 43 16.69 3.90 2.95
C SER A 43 16.95 2.65 2.09
N LEU A 44 17.58 1.62 2.68
CA LEU A 44 17.75 0.33 2.02
C LEU A 44 16.57 -0.60 2.36
N VAL A 45 15.89 -1.09 1.33
CA VAL A 45 14.79 -2.08 1.47
C VAL A 45 15.24 -3.41 0.89
N ILE A 46 15.07 -4.50 1.66
CA ILE A 46 15.40 -5.86 1.23
C ILE A 46 14.17 -6.75 1.37
N GLY A 47 13.75 -7.38 0.27
CA GLY A 47 12.68 -8.38 0.25
C GLY A 47 13.24 -9.81 0.30
N LEU A 48 12.71 -10.65 1.19
CA LEU A 48 13.01 -12.08 1.26
C LEU A 48 11.86 -12.89 0.65
N TYR A 49 12.10 -13.48 -0.53
CA TYR A 49 11.10 -14.24 -1.29
C TYR A 49 11.39 -15.75 -1.24
N GLY A 50 10.33 -16.56 -1.27
CA GLY A 50 10.45 -18.02 -1.34
C GLY A 50 9.13 -18.76 -1.06
N PRO A 51 9.02 -20.06 -1.44
CA PRO A 51 7.83 -20.88 -1.20
C PRO A 51 7.45 -20.99 0.28
N TRP A 52 6.20 -21.33 0.59
CA TRP A 52 5.80 -21.63 1.98
C TRP A 52 6.62 -22.81 2.53
N GLY A 53 6.97 -22.76 3.82
CA GLY A 53 7.87 -23.76 4.44
C GLY A 53 9.37 -23.61 4.09
N SER A 54 9.78 -22.67 3.23
CA SER A 54 11.19 -22.49 2.86
C SER A 54 12.10 -21.99 4.00
N GLY A 55 11.53 -21.63 5.15
CA GLY A 55 12.27 -21.10 6.30
C GLY A 55 12.57 -19.60 6.25
N LYS A 56 11.80 -18.78 5.52
CA LYS A 56 11.99 -17.31 5.49
C LYS A 56 11.97 -16.68 6.87
N THR A 57 10.99 -17.03 7.69
CA THR A 57 10.87 -16.54 9.07
C THR A 57 12.08 -16.97 9.91
N SER A 58 12.59 -18.18 9.69
CA SER A 58 13.83 -18.66 10.31
C SER A 58 15.04 -17.81 9.90
N VAL A 59 15.14 -17.45 8.62
CA VAL A 59 16.21 -16.57 8.12
C VAL A 59 16.10 -15.17 8.74
N ILE A 60 14.89 -14.59 8.82
CA ILE A 60 14.66 -13.30 9.47
C ILE A 60 15.12 -13.34 10.93
N ASN A 61 14.71 -14.35 11.71
CA ASN A 61 15.13 -14.50 13.10
C ASN A 61 16.67 -14.62 13.23
N LEU A 62 17.33 -15.35 12.33
CA LEU A 62 18.80 -15.49 12.33
C LEU A 62 19.51 -14.18 11.96
N VAL A 63 18.94 -13.37 11.06
CA VAL A 63 19.44 -12.03 10.71
C VAL A 63 19.29 -11.09 11.89
N GLU A 64 18.14 -11.07 12.56
CA GLU A 64 17.91 -10.26 13.77
C GLU A 64 18.93 -10.59 14.87
N ASN A 65 19.23 -11.88 15.08
CA ASN A 65 20.28 -12.31 15.99
C ASN A 65 21.68 -11.83 15.57
N ALA A 66 22.00 -11.88 14.28
CA ALA A 66 23.29 -11.41 13.76
C ALA A 66 23.45 -9.88 13.86
N LEU A 67 22.35 -9.13 13.76
CA LEU A 67 22.30 -7.68 13.94
C LEU A 67 22.40 -7.27 15.42
N SER A 68 21.80 -8.06 16.31
CA SER A 68 21.77 -7.80 17.76
C SER A 68 23.10 -8.13 18.47
N ARG A 69 24.02 -8.84 17.81
CA ARG A 69 25.38 -9.06 18.33
C ARG A 69 26.16 -7.76 18.37
N LYS A 70 26.63 -7.39 19.57
CA LYS A 70 27.55 -6.28 19.80
C LYS A 70 28.79 -6.45 18.91
N ASN A 71 29.25 -5.36 18.29
CA ASN A 71 30.53 -5.36 17.58
C ASN A 71 31.67 -5.40 18.62
N ASP A 72 32.83 -5.96 18.25
CA ASP A 72 34.03 -6.09 19.11
C ASP A 72 34.57 -4.74 19.63
N ASP A 73 34.11 -3.63 19.05
CA ASP A 73 34.55 -2.25 19.37
C ASP A 73 33.69 -1.53 20.43
N GLY A 74 32.74 -2.22 21.08
CA GLY A 74 31.93 -1.64 22.16
C GLY A 74 30.91 -0.56 21.77
N LYS A 75 30.66 -0.33 20.47
CA LYS A 75 29.59 0.58 19.99
C LYS A 75 28.21 -0.10 19.99
N ALA A 76 27.17 0.68 20.34
CA ALA A 76 25.78 0.24 20.42
C ALA A 76 25.32 -0.46 19.13
N GLY A 77 24.67 -1.62 19.28
CA GLY A 77 24.20 -2.46 18.18
C GLY A 77 23.11 -1.79 17.34
N VAL A 78 22.83 -2.35 16.16
CA VAL A 78 21.73 -1.89 15.29
C VAL A 78 20.40 -2.11 16.01
N SER A 79 19.62 -1.05 16.22
CA SER A 79 18.27 -1.17 16.81
C SER A 79 17.33 -1.82 15.81
N VAL A 80 16.86 -3.02 16.11
CA VAL A 80 15.90 -3.76 15.28
C VAL A 80 14.48 -3.47 15.76
N VAL A 81 13.61 -3.07 14.83
CA VAL A 81 12.18 -2.83 15.09
C VAL A 81 11.37 -3.80 14.26
N ARG A 82 10.49 -4.56 14.92
CA ARG A 82 9.56 -5.47 14.25
C ARG A 82 8.21 -4.79 14.11
N PHE A 83 7.71 -4.70 12.89
CA PHE A 83 6.42 -4.08 12.57
C PHE A 83 5.61 -5.01 11.69
N GLU A 84 4.36 -5.27 12.09
CA GLU A 84 3.43 -6.15 11.37
C GLU A 84 2.31 -5.31 10.74
N PRO A 85 2.43 -4.92 9.46
CA PRO A 85 1.51 -3.98 8.84
C PRO A 85 0.09 -4.55 8.68
N TRP A 86 -0.06 -5.87 8.73
CA TRP A 86 -1.31 -6.59 8.49
C TRP A 86 -2.37 -6.39 9.58
N ASN A 87 -1.99 -5.83 10.73
CA ASN A 87 -2.90 -5.59 11.86
C ASN A 87 -3.67 -4.26 11.75
N TYR A 88 -3.43 -3.47 10.70
CA TYR A 88 -3.99 -2.12 10.56
C TYR A 88 -4.80 -2.01 9.27
N LEU A 89 -6.01 -1.44 9.38
CA LEU A 89 -6.98 -1.35 8.29
C LEU A 89 -6.82 -0.07 7.45
N THR A 90 -6.15 0.96 7.98
CA THR A 90 -6.00 2.27 7.35
C THR A 90 -4.55 2.74 7.37
N ALA A 91 -4.17 3.56 6.37
CA ALA A 91 -2.81 4.09 6.24
C ALA A 91 -2.39 4.96 7.44
N GLU A 92 -3.33 5.72 8.01
CA GLU A 92 -3.08 6.58 9.18
C GLU A 92 -2.80 5.75 10.45
N GLN A 93 -3.56 4.68 10.68
CA GLN A 93 -3.31 3.75 11.78
C GLN A 93 -1.97 3.04 11.63
N LEU A 94 -1.64 2.63 10.40
CA LEU A 94 -0.36 2.00 10.06
C LEU A 94 0.81 2.96 10.34
N LEU A 95 0.73 4.21 9.87
CA LEU A 95 1.78 5.21 10.05
C LEU A 95 1.94 5.61 11.52
N ALA A 96 0.84 5.87 12.22
CA ALA A 96 0.87 6.23 13.64
C ALA A 96 1.52 5.13 14.49
N GLN A 97 1.16 3.86 14.22
CA GLN A 97 1.72 2.75 14.96
C GLN A 97 3.18 2.45 14.55
N PHE A 98 3.54 2.57 13.27
CA PHE A 98 4.93 2.46 12.82
C PHE A 98 5.83 3.49 13.53
N LEU A 99 5.43 4.76 13.57
CA LEU A 99 6.17 5.83 14.26
C LEU A 99 6.25 5.58 15.77
N LYS A 100 5.21 5.02 16.38
CA LYS A 100 5.19 4.62 17.80
C LYS A 100 6.19 3.49 18.10
N GLU A 101 6.25 2.46 17.26
CA GLU A 101 7.21 1.34 17.43
C GLU A 101 8.65 1.81 17.23
N VAL A 102 8.90 2.64 16.21
CA VAL A 102 10.22 3.26 15.98
C VAL A 102 10.62 4.16 17.15
N GLY A 103 9.70 4.99 17.66
CA GLY A 103 9.93 5.83 18.84
C GLY A 103 10.25 5.02 20.09
N GLY A 104 9.49 3.95 20.35
CA GLY A 104 9.72 3.06 21.49
C GLY A 104 11.04 2.29 21.43
N ALA A 105 11.53 1.95 20.23
CA ALA A 105 12.82 1.31 20.04
C ALA A 105 14.00 2.29 20.23
N LEU A 106 13.85 3.53 19.79
CA LEU A 106 14.85 4.59 19.98
C LEU A 106 14.98 5.05 21.44
N ASP A 107 13.91 4.93 22.23
CA ASP A 107 13.90 5.27 23.66
C ASP A 107 14.70 4.28 24.52
N LYS A 108 14.86 3.03 24.06
CA LYS A 108 15.61 1.98 24.75
C LYS A 108 17.14 2.09 24.52
N ASP A 109 17.59 2.94 23.61
CA ASP A 109 19.01 3.15 23.30
C ASP A 109 19.44 4.60 23.61
N ALA A 110 20.03 4.80 24.80
CA ALA A 110 20.46 6.11 25.28
C ALA A 110 21.52 6.80 24.38
N HIS A 111 22.28 6.02 23.60
CA HIS A 111 23.26 6.53 22.63
C HIS A 111 22.59 6.93 21.31
N GLY A 112 21.60 6.15 20.85
CA GLY A 112 20.77 6.46 19.70
C GLY A 112 20.01 7.79 19.85
N ARG A 113 19.42 8.02 21.04
CA ARG A 113 18.74 9.28 21.40
C ARG A 113 19.64 10.50 21.22
N ARG A 114 20.86 10.48 21.78
CA ARG A 114 21.82 11.61 21.68
C ARG A 114 22.31 11.85 20.26
N THR A 115 22.48 10.78 19.47
CA THR A 115 22.99 10.86 18.09
C THR A 115 21.92 11.35 17.11
N LEU A 116 20.65 11.00 17.35
CA LEU A 116 19.52 11.50 16.58
C LEU A 116 19.24 12.98 16.89
N PHE A 117 19.22 13.36 18.16
CA PHE A 117 19.07 14.76 18.58
C PHE A 117 20.22 15.66 18.09
N SER A 118 21.45 15.14 17.99
CA SER A 118 22.59 15.89 17.45
C SER A 118 22.56 16.01 15.91
N LYS A 119 22.11 14.98 15.19
CA LYS A 119 21.90 15.03 13.72
C LYS A 119 20.66 15.83 13.31
N LEU A 120 19.63 15.88 14.15
CA LEU A 120 18.41 16.69 13.93
C LEU A 120 18.60 18.16 14.29
N ARG A 121 19.62 18.51 15.10
CA ARG A 121 19.98 19.89 15.45
C ARG A 121 20.34 20.78 14.25
N GLY A 122 20.54 20.18 13.06
CA GLY A 122 20.82 20.87 11.80
C GLY A 122 19.72 20.80 10.73
N LYS A 123 18.52 20.27 11.03
CA LYS A 123 17.37 20.26 10.10
C LYS A 123 16.17 20.99 10.69
N ARG A 124 15.28 21.47 9.80
CA ARG A 124 14.21 22.46 10.02
C ARG A 124 13.42 22.27 11.33
N PRO A 125 13.01 23.38 11.99
CA PRO A 125 12.37 23.38 13.32
C PRO A 125 11.05 22.60 13.41
N GLU A 126 10.40 22.31 12.28
CA GLU A 126 9.11 21.58 12.21
C GLU A 126 9.25 20.08 12.49
N VAL A 127 10.36 19.44 12.05
CA VAL A 127 10.65 18.03 12.35
C VAL A 127 11.03 17.88 13.82
N LEU A 128 11.75 18.87 14.37
CA LEU A 128 12.02 18.96 15.80
C LEU A 128 10.74 19.17 16.61
N ASN A 129 9.78 19.96 16.14
CA ASN A 129 8.50 20.18 16.84
C ASN A 129 7.57 18.97 16.80
N ALA A 130 7.54 18.19 15.71
CA ALA A 130 6.77 16.94 15.64
C ALA A 130 7.38 15.86 16.54
N PHE A 131 8.71 15.75 16.60
CA PHE A 131 9.41 14.82 17.48
C PHE A 131 9.39 15.29 18.95
N ALA A 132 9.50 16.60 19.20
CA ALA A 132 9.46 17.21 20.53
C ALA A 132 8.04 17.21 21.12
N ALA A 133 6.99 17.45 20.33
CA ALA A 133 5.61 17.33 20.80
C ALA A 133 5.26 15.89 21.23
N TYR A 134 5.90 14.89 20.62
CA TYR A 134 5.74 13.48 21.00
C TYR A 134 6.68 13.06 22.14
N SER A 135 7.89 13.66 22.25
CA SER A 135 8.83 13.37 23.34
C SER A 135 8.55 14.17 24.63
N GLU A 136 7.98 15.38 24.56
CA GLU A 136 7.55 16.15 25.73
C GLU A 136 6.36 15.48 26.44
N ALA A 137 5.52 14.76 25.69
CA ALA A 137 4.49 13.89 26.27
C ALA A 137 5.07 12.74 27.12
N LEU A 138 6.36 12.43 26.97
CA LEU A 138 7.07 11.37 27.69
C LEU A 138 8.05 11.90 28.76
N ILE A 139 8.51 13.15 28.66
CA ILE A 139 9.42 13.78 29.63
C ILE A 139 8.68 14.27 30.90
N ILE A 140 7.38 14.54 30.85
CA ILE A 140 6.63 14.94 32.06
C ILE A 140 6.28 13.75 32.98
N THR A 141 6.46 12.51 32.53
CA THR A 141 6.24 11.30 33.35
C THR A 141 7.46 10.81 34.15
N ALA A 142 8.62 11.47 34.07
CA ALA A 142 9.81 11.08 34.84
C ALA A 142 10.32 12.15 35.84
N GLY A 143 9.71 13.35 35.87
CA GLY A 143 10.16 14.47 36.70
C GLY A 143 9.38 14.72 37.99
N ALA A 144 8.29 13.99 38.26
CA ALA A 144 7.39 14.28 39.40
C ALA A 144 7.08 13.04 40.26
N ALA A 145 8.02 12.10 40.36
CA ALA A 145 7.92 10.93 41.25
C ALA A 145 8.85 11.05 42.48
N ALA A 146 9.16 12.27 42.93
CA ALA A 146 10.02 12.48 44.08
C ALA A 146 9.55 13.66 44.95
N SER A 147 8.28 13.69 45.34
CA SER A 147 7.85 14.22 46.66
C SER A 147 6.35 14.04 46.87
N LEU A 148 6.02 13.62 48.09
CA LEU A 148 4.72 13.62 48.77
C LEU A 148 3.88 12.33 48.69
N ALA A 149 3.93 11.67 49.85
CA ALA A 149 3.22 10.49 50.30
C ALA A 149 1.69 10.68 50.45
N GLY A 150 0.97 9.56 50.41
CA GLY A 150 -0.07 9.26 51.40
C GLY A 150 -1.55 9.40 51.01
N ALA A 151 -2.14 8.28 50.56
CA ALA A 151 -3.53 7.84 50.81
C ALA A 151 -4.72 8.72 50.30
N PRO A 152 -6.01 8.27 50.34
CA PRO A 152 -6.78 8.05 49.11
C PRO A 152 -8.15 8.79 49.02
N LEU A 153 -8.76 8.67 47.83
CA LEU A 153 -10.16 8.86 47.44
C LEU A 153 -10.73 10.26 47.09
N ALA A 154 -11.51 10.19 46.00
CA ALA A 154 -12.72 10.93 45.65
C ALA A 154 -12.61 12.28 44.92
N GLY A 155 -13.09 12.25 43.66
CA GLY A 155 -14.15 13.16 43.20
C GLY A 155 -13.76 14.56 42.74
N VAL A 156 -14.02 14.80 41.44
CA VAL A 156 -14.36 16.09 40.81
C VAL A 156 -13.23 16.92 40.16
N ALA A 157 -13.48 17.20 38.87
CA ALA A 157 -13.02 18.32 38.02
C ALA A 157 -11.69 18.22 37.25
N VAL A 158 -11.75 17.74 35.99
CA VAL A 158 -10.86 18.22 34.90
C VAL A 158 -11.62 18.45 33.57
N PRO A 159 -12.46 19.50 33.41
CA PRO A 159 -12.84 19.97 32.08
C PRO A 159 -12.08 21.24 31.62
N ALA A 160 -11.23 21.85 32.46
CA ALA A 160 -10.64 23.16 32.15
C ALA A 160 -9.28 23.12 31.41
N PHE A 161 -8.60 21.97 31.34
CA PHE A 161 -7.26 21.87 30.74
C PHE A 161 -7.27 21.45 29.25
N GLY A 162 -8.25 20.63 28.83
CA GLY A 162 -8.40 20.19 27.44
C GLY A 162 -8.70 21.33 26.45
N ASN A 163 -9.49 22.32 26.88
CA ASN A 163 -9.87 23.46 26.03
C ASN A 163 -8.73 24.47 25.78
N ARG A 164 -7.71 24.51 26.66
CA ARG A 164 -6.52 25.37 26.47
C ARG A 164 -5.45 24.73 25.57
N LEU A 165 -5.40 23.40 25.51
CA LEU A 165 -4.50 22.65 24.62
C LEU A 165 -5.04 22.64 23.18
N ALA A 166 -6.35 22.45 23.01
CA ALA A 166 -7.02 22.49 21.71
C ALA A 166 -6.95 23.88 21.03
N SER A 167 -6.98 24.96 21.81
CA SER A 167 -6.87 26.33 21.28
C SER A 167 -5.43 26.73 20.90
N LYS A 168 -4.40 26.13 21.51
CA LYS A 168 -3.00 26.28 21.09
C LYS A 168 -2.65 25.44 19.87
N LEU A 169 -3.22 24.23 19.75
CA LEU A 169 -3.07 23.37 18.57
C LEU A 169 -3.76 23.99 17.33
N ARG A 170 -4.95 24.61 17.49
CA ARG A 170 -5.61 25.38 16.41
C ARG A 170 -4.78 26.56 15.92
N LYS A 171 -4.17 27.35 16.82
CA LYS A 171 -3.34 28.53 16.45
C LYS A 171 -1.99 28.20 15.80
N SER A 172 -1.51 26.96 15.91
CA SER A 172 -0.33 26.47 15.17
C SER A 172 -0.71 25.86 13.82
N ALA A 173 -1.88 25.20 13.73
CA ALA A 173 -2.38 24.66 12.47
C ALA A 173 -2.72 25.76 11.44
N ASP A 174 -3.26 26.91 11.88
CA ASP A 174 -3.60 28.03 11.00
C ASP A 174 -2.37 28.74 10.37
N ARG A 175 -1.15 28.47 10.84
CA ARG A 175 0.09 29.08 10.31
C ARG A 175 0.86 28.21 9.29
N ALA A 176 0.48 26.95 9.09
CA ALA A 176 1.21 25.99 8.26
C ALA A 176 0.50 25.68 6.92
N GLY A 177 -0.07 26.70 6.26
CA GLY A 177 -0.89 26.56 5.06
C GLY A 177 -0.17 26.16 3.75
N SER A 178 1.11 25.76 3.77
CA SER A 178 1.86 25.39 2.54
C SER A 178 2.07 23.89 2.34
N VAL A 179 1.59 23.03 3.24
CA VAL A 179 1.92 21.59 3.28
C VAL A 179 1.07 20.72 2.32
N SER A 180 0.23 21.31 1.46
CA SER A 180 -0.66 20.55 0.58
C SER A 180 0.07 19.77 -0.52
N ALA A 181 1.15 20.30 -1.09
CA ALA A 181 1.85 19.67 -2.22
C ALA A 181 2.92 18.65 -1.77
N GLU A 182 3.52 18.85 -0.59
CA GLU A 182 4.58 17.99 -0.06
C GLU A 182 4.01 16.80 0.74
N LYS A 183 2.82 16.96 1.33
CA LYS A 183 2.02 15.84 1.87
C LYS A 183 1.55 14.91 0.75
N GLN A 184 1.09 15.45 -0.37
CA GLN A 184 0.70 14.68 -1.55
C GLN A 184 1.87 13.88 -2.13
N ARG A 185 3.08 14.45 -2.14
CA ARG A 185 4.30 13.78 -2.63
C ARG A 185 4.80 12.68 -1.69
N LEU A 186 4.71 12.87 -0.37
CA LEU A 186 5.02 11.83 0.63
C LEU A 186 3.95 10.74 0.67
N GLU A 187 2.68 11.08 0.46
CA GLU A 187 1.59 10.11 0.30
C GLU A 187 1.73 9.33 -1.02
N GLU A 188 2.15 9.95 -2.13
CA GLU A 188 2.46 9.26 -3.40
C GLU A 188 3.71 8.36 -3.28
N GLU A 189 4.78 8.80 -2.59
CA GLU A 189 5.96 7.97 -2.33
C GLU A 189 5.66 6.81 -1.36
N LEU A 190 4.76 6.99 -0.39
CA LEU A 190 4.29 5.92 0.51
C LEU A 190 3.24 5.02 -0.14
N LEU A 191 2.37 5.53 -1.02
CA LEU A 191 1.45 4.72 -1.83
C LEU A 191 2.21 3.87 -2.85
N CYS A 192 3.33 4.37 -3.41
CA CYS A 192 4.21 3.59 -4.27
C CYS A 192 4.83 2.38 -3.53
N LEU A 193 5.03 2.47 -2.21
CA LEU A 193 5.47 1.34 -1.37
C LEU A 193 4.35 0.35 -1.04
N CYS A 194 3.08 0.77 -1.09
CA CYS A 194 1.90 -0.08 -0.85
C CYS A 194 1.24 -0.62 -2.14
N GLN A 195 1.48 -0.02 -3.31
CA GLN A 195 0.88 -0.40 -4.60
C GLN A 195 1.60 -1.51 -5.37
N VAL A 196 2.67 -2.10 -4.83
CA VAL A 196 3.29 -3.30 -5.44
C VAL A 196 2.41 -4.56 -5.27
N GLY A 197 1.26 -4.45 -4.60
CA GLY A 197 0.39 -5.58 -4.27
C GLY A 197 -0.82 -5.85 -5.18
N ASN A 198 -1.24 -4.95 -6.10
CA ASN A 198 -2.63 -5.06 -6.57
C ASN A 198 -3.01 -4.70 -8.02
N GLU A 199 -2.11 -4.61 -9.00
CA GLU A 199 -2.53 -4.53 -10.42
C GLU A 199 -1.77 -5.48 -11.36
N GLN A 200 -2.57 -6.33 -12.02
CA GLN A 200 -2.38 -7.02 -13.31
C GLN A 200 -1.32 -8.13 -13.48
N TRP A 201 -1.86 -9.35 -13.70
CA TRP A 201 -1.24 -10.41 -14.50
C TRP A 201 -1.31 -10.04 -15.99
N GLY A 202 -0.19 -10.03 -16.72
CA GLY A 202 -0.21 -9.89 -18.18
C GLY A 202 1.15 -9.58 -18.82
N LEU A 203 1.73 -10.59 -19.46
CA LEU A 203 2.83 -10.57 -20.44
C LEU A 203 3.29 -9.20 -21.00
N ARG A 204 4.53 -8.80 -20.66
CA ARG A 204 5.52 -8.27 -21.62
C ARG A 204 6.94 -8.33 -21.01
N TRP A 205 7.66 -9.38 -21.36
CA TRP A 205 9.13 -9.38 -21.30
C TRP A 205 9.61 -8.44 -22.40
N GLU A 206 10.24 -7.32 -22.04
CA GLU A 206 11.30 -6.60 -22.77
C GLU A 206 11.34 -5.11 -22.38
N SER A 207 12.57 -4.59 -22.29
CA SER A 207 12.95 -3.17 -22.40
C SER A 207 12.98 -2.25 -21.16
N TRP A 208 13.62 -2.64 -20.05
CA TRP A 208 14.20 -1.67 -19.10
C TRP A 208 15.53 -2.17 -18.50
N THR A 209 16.56 -2.30 -19.36
CA THR A 209 17.96 -2.51 -18.94
C THR A 209 18.91 -1.71 -19.83
N LYS A 210 18.74 -0.38 -19.89
CA LYS A 210 19.65 0.43 -20.73
C LYS A 210 19.98 1.86 -20.31
N SER A 211 19.87 2.25 -19.03
CA SER A 211 20.21 3.65 -18.68
C SER A 211 20.98 3.94 -17.40
N GLU A 212 21.39 2.98 -16.56
CA GLU A 212 22.07 3.33 -15.29
C GLU A 212 23.25 2.45 -14.89
N GLN A 213 24.15 2.11 -15.83
CA GLN A 213 25.51 1.65 -15.49
C GLN A 213 26.59 2.18 -16.45
N GLU A 214 26.66 3.49 -16.62
CA GLU A 214 27.87 4.15 -17.14
C GLU A 214 28.42 5.13 -16.09
N GLY A 215 29.36 4.63 -15.28
CA GLY A 215 30.01 5.35 -14.18
C GLY A 215 31.31 4.69 -13.71
N SER A 216 32.17 4.32 -14.67
CA SER A 216 33.63 4.11 -14.59
C SER A 216 34.28 3.79 -13.22
N ARG A 217 34.48 2.50 -12.91
CA ARG A 217 35.65 2.02 -12.13
C ARG A 217 36.74 1.59 -13.11
N MET A 218 37.86 2.31 -13.16
CA MET A 218 39.02 1.96 -14.00
C MET A 218 39.76 0.77 -13.41
N TYR A 219 39.87 -0.35 -14.16
CA TYR A 219 40.68 -1.52 -13.79
C TYR A 219 42.12 -1.39 -14.32
N SER A 220 43.12 -1.71 -13.48
CA SER A 220 44.55 -1.64 -13.84
C SER A 220 44.94 -2.68 -14.90
N ALA A 221 46.09 -2.52 -15.57
CA ALA A 221 46.56 -3.46 -16.58
C ALA A 221 46.84 -4.85 -15.98
N GLU A 222 47.35 -4.90 -14.75
CA GLU A 222 47.60 -6.12 -13.98
C GLU A 222 46.28 -6.84 -13.63
N GLN A 223 45.26 -6.09 -13.21
CA GLN A 223 43.93 -6.64 -12.92
C GLN A 223 43.28 -7.25 -14.17
N ARG A 224 43.47 -6.62 -15.33
CA ARG A 224 42.99 -7.16 -16.61
C ARG A 224 43.74 -8.43 -17.00
N LYS A 225 45.05 -8.46 -16.81
CA LYS A 225 45.88 -9.64 -17.06
C LYS A 225 45.43 -10.82 -16.21
N ILE A 226 45.27 -10.61 -14.90
CA ILE A 226 44.78 -11.63 -13.96
C ILE A 226 43.37 -12.12 -14.37
N ALA A 227 42.49 -11.20 -14.79
CA ALA A 227 41.15 -11.57 -15.22
C ALA A 227 41.16 -12.43 -16.50
N ILE A 228 42.04 -12.14 -17.46
CA ILE A 228 42.19 -12.92 -18.70
C ILE A 228 42.83 -14.28 -18.41
N GLU A 229 43.88 -14.34 -17.59
CA GLU A 229 44.52 -15.62 -17.21
C GLU A 229 43.56 -16.53 -16.44
N THR A 230 42.77 -15.95 -15.53
CA THR A 230 41.74 -16.68 -14.79
C THR A 230 40.61 -17.14 -15.71
N PHE A 231 40.26 -16.35 -16.73
CA PHE A 231 39.28 -16.72 -17.74
C PHE A 231 39.73 -17.92 -18.59
N VAL A 232 41.00 -17.95 -18.97
CA VAL A 232 41.59 -19.12 -19.66
C VAL A 232 41.65 -20.33 -18.73
N LYS A 233 41.98 -20.13 -17.45
CA LYS A 233 42.02 -21.20 -16.45
C LYS A 233 40.67 -21.89 -16.25
N PHE A 234 39.55 -21.16 -16.37
CA PHE A 234 38.20 -21.70 -16.24
C PHE A 234 37.54 -22.04 -17.59
N ASP A 235 38.31 -22.48 -18.59
CA ASP A 235 37.81 -22.87 -19.92
C ASP A 235 36.88 -21.82 -20.58
N HIS A 236 37.22 -20.54 -20.43
CA HIS A 236 36.45 -19.40 -20.93
C HIS A 236 35.04 -19.26 -20.30
N SER A 237 34.86 -19.74 -19.06
CA SER A 237 33.65 -19.50 -18.28
C SER A 237 33.62 -18.10 -17.67
N TYR A 238 32.71 -17.26 -18.19
CA TYR A 238 32.50 -15.90 -17.68
C TYR A 238 31.94 -15.89 -16.25
N ALA A 239 31.09 -16.86 -15.90
CA ALA A 239 30.43 -16.89 -14.61
C ALA A 239 31.44 -17.25 -13.50
N ASP A 240 32.27 -18.26 -13.74
CA ASP A 240 33.24 -18.75 -12.75
C ASP A 240 34.39 -17.77 -12.55
N THR A 241 34.85 -17.12 -13.63
CA THR A 241 35.89 -16.07 -13.54
C THR A 241 35.43 -14.88 -12.72
N ILE A 242 34.17 -14.46 -12.87
CA ILE A 242 33.60 -13.33 -12.12
C ILE A 242 33.28 -13.75 -10.68
N ALA A 243 32.87 -15.00 -10.46
CA ALA A 243 32.64 -15.54 -9.12
C ALA A 243 33.94 -15.63 -8.30
N GLU A 244 35.06 -16.01 -8.94
CA GLU A 244 36.37 -16.13 -8.30
C GLU A 244 36.99 -14.75 -8.00
N LEU A 245 36.96 -13.83 -8.96
CA LEU A 245 37.65 -12.53 -8.83
C LEU A 245 36.78 -11.43 -8.21
N GLY A 246 35.44 -11.55 -8.27
CA GLY A 246 34.51 -10.50 -7.84
C GLY A 246 34.49 -9.25 -8.75
N TYR A 247 35.27 -9.27 -9.83
CA TYR A 247 35.35 -8.31 -10.91
C TYR A 247 35.90 -9.05 -12.15
N PRO A 248 35.88 -8.49 -13.37
CA PRO A 248 35.12 -7.33 -13.87
C PRO A 248 33.68 -7.73 -14.25
N THR A 249 32.90 -6.82 -14.83
CA THR A 249 31.60 -7.20 -15.43
C THR A 249 31.79 -8.10 -16.65
N ARG A 250 30.78 -8.91 -16.99
CA ARG A 250 30.81 -9.83 -18.15
C ARG A 250 31.13 -9.12 -19.47
N ALA A 251 30.67 -7.88 -19.63
CA ALA A 251 30.94 -7.05 -20.81
C ALA A 251 32.41 -6.63 -20.90
N CYS A 252 32.99 -6.18 -19.78
CA CYS A 252 34.40 -5.80 -19.71
C CYS A 252 35.31 -6.99 -19.99
N LEU A 253 35.06 -8.16 -19.36
CA LEU A 253 35.86 -9.37 -19.60
C LEU A 253 35.81 -9.82 -21.05
N ARG A 254 34.62 -9.77 -21.67
CA ARG A 254 34.43 -10.09 -23.09
C ARG A 254 35.23 -9.16 -24.00
N ASN A 255 35.19 -7.86 -23.75
CA ASN A 255 35.93 -6.88 -24.54
C ASN A 255 37.43 -7.08 -24.40
N TRP A 256 37.92 -7.29 -23.16
CA TRP A 256 39.34 -7.53 -22.93
C TRP A 256 39.83 -8.83 -23.55
N TRP A 257 39.04 -9.89 -23.49
CA TRP A 257 39.35 -11.17 -24.12
C TRP A 257 39.38 -11.09 -25.65
N ASN A 258 38.42 -10.40 -26.26
CA ASN A 258 38.40 -10.21 -27.71
C ASN A 258 39.63 -9.42 -28.17
N GLU A 259 39.98 -8.34 -27.49
CA GLU A 259 41.15 -7.54 -27.83
C GLU A 259 42.46 -8.32 -27.59
N TYR A 260 42.56 -9.09 -26.50
CA TYR A 260 43.70 -9.99 -26.24
C TYR A 260 43.81 -11.11 -27.27
N ARG A 261 42.70 -11.72 -27.69
CA ARG A 261 42.68 -12.77 -28.73
C ARG A 261 43.14 -12.22 -30.07
N ASP A 262 42.75 -11.00 -30.41
CA ASP A 262 43.03 -10.40 -31.70
C ASP A 262 44.43 -9.76 -31.77
N THR A 263 45.00 -9.31 -30.63
CA THR A 263 46.31 -8.60 -30.59
C THR A 263 47.44 -9.37 -29.89
N GLY A 264 47.12 -10.34 -29.03
CA GLY A 264 48.09 -11.07 -28.19
C GLY A 264 48.57 -10.28 -26.96
N GLU A 265 48.12 -9.05 -26.77
CA GLU A 265 48.57 -8.15 -25.69
C GLU A 265 47.42 -7.78 -24.75
N VAL A 266 47.71 -7.61 -23.45
CA VAL A 266 46.68 -7.24 -22.47
C VAL A 266 46.23 -5.80 -22.72
N PRO A 267 44.92 -5.54 -22.89
CA PRO A 267 44.42 -4.22 -23.27
C PRO A 267 44.75 -3.11 -22.27
N ILE A 268 45.65 -2.20 -22.64
CA ILE A 268 46.02 -1.03 -21.84
C ILE A 268 44.96 0.06 -22.02
N SER A 269 44.54 0.68 -20.92
CA SER A 269 43.57 1.79 -20.92
C SER A 269 44.03 2.93 -21.85
N LYS A 270 43.36 3.11 -23.00
CA LYS A 270 43.53 4.27 -23.89
C LYS A 270 42.88 5.52 -23.30
N PHE A 271 43.37 5.98 -22.15
CA PHE A 271 43.10 7.32 -21.63
C PHE A 271 44.35 7.81 -20.88
N THR A 272 45.40 8.15 -21.62
CA THR A 272 46.39 9.11 -21.15
C THR A 272 45.81 10.51 -21.39
N THR A 273 45.31 11.15 -20.34
CA THR A 273 44.96 12.57 -20.42
C THR A 273 46.25 13.36 -20.52
N ASN A 274 46.55 13.88 -21.71
CA ASN A 274 47.57 14.91 -21.87
C ASN A 274 47.14 16.11 -21.00
N PRO A 275 47.94 16.59 -20.03
CA PRO A 275 47.52 17.66 -19.13
C PRO A 275 47.11 18.90 -19.94
N ARG A 276 45.87 19.33 -19.74
CA ARG A 276 45.20 20.39 -20.53
C ARG A 276 45.96 21.73 -20.56
N TYR A 277 46.84 21.96 -19.59
CA TYR A 277 47.71 23.13 -19.50
C TYR A 277 49.12 22.68 -19.13
N THR A 278 50.10 23.10 -19.93
CA THR A 278 51.52 22.81 -19.64
C THR A 278 52.02 23.64 -18.46
N ALA A 279 53.10 23.20 -17.81
CA ALA A 279 53.70 23.94 -16.70
C ALA A 279 54.13 25.37 -17.10
N GLU A 280 54.53 25.55 -18.36
CA GLU A 280 54.88 26.86 -18.94
C GLU A 280 53.66 27.79 -19.02
N MET A 281 52.51 27.26 -19.45
CA MET A 281 51.25 28.00 -19.48
C MET A 281 50.80 28.42 -18.07
N ARG A 282 50.98 27.54 -17.07
CA ARG A 282 50.66 27.83 -15.67
C ARG A 282 51.52 28.99 -15.14
N ARG A 283 52.84 28.94 -15.35
CA ARG A 283 53.77 30.01 -14.93
C ARG A 283 53.43 31.34 -15.58
N ARG A 284 53.23 31.37 -16.90
CA ARG A 284 52.88 32.60 -17.65
C ARG A 284 51.55 33.21 -17.19
N ALA A 285 50.58 32.38 -16.78
CA ALA A 285 49.31 32.87 -16.24
C ALA A 285 49.47 33.51 -14.86
N VAL A 286 50.31 32.95 -13.99
CA VAL A 286 50.60 33.53 -12.67
C VAL A 286 51.41 34.81 -12.79
N GLU A 287 52.40 34.86 -13.69
CA GLU A 287 53.23 36.05 -13.95
C GLU A 287 52.40 37.22 -14.48
N HIS A 288 51.56 36.98 -15.49
CA HIS A 288 50.63 37.99 -16.00
C HIS A 288 49.67 38.48 -14.90
N TYR A 289 49.22 37.61 -13.99
CA TYR A 289 48.39 38.02 -12.85
C TYR A 289 49.12 38.98 -11.92
N LEU A 290 50.40 38.71 -11.61
CA LEU A 290 51.20 39.54 -10.72
C LEU A 290 51.52 40.90 -11.34
N GLU A 291 51.84 40.95 -12.63
CA GLU A 291 52.16 42.18 -13.35
C GLU A 291 50.92 43.06 -13.61
N HIS A 292 49.78 42.45 -13.95
CA HIS A 292 48.59 43.18 -14.43
C HIS A 292 47.53 43.38 -13.33
N GLY A 293 47.98 43.83 -12.15
CA GLY A 293 47.11 44.32 -11.08
C GLY A 293 46.33 43.26 -10.30
N LYS A 294 46.81 42.01 -10.28
CA LYS A 294 46.30 40.90 -9.44
C LYS A 294 44.79 40.63 -9.61
N SER A 295 44.31 40.68 -10.86
CA SER A 295 42.92 40.37 -11.22
C SER A 295 42.82 39.04 -11.97
N LEU A 296 42.15 38.06 -11.35
CA LEU A 296 41.96 36.71 -11.92
C LEU A 296 41.18 36.79 -13.25
N THR A 297 40.08 37.55 -13.28
CA THR A 297 39.25 37.71 -14.47
C THR A 297 39.97 38.40 -15.62
N ARG A 298 40.84 39.39 -15.32
CA ARG A 298 41.60 40.10 -16.36
C ARG A 298 42.64 39.17 -16.98
N THR A 299 43.32 38.41 -16.15
CA THR A 299 44.35 37.43 -16.57
C THR A 299 43.75 36.35 -17.45
N MET A 300 42.60 35.77 -17.06
CA MET A 300 41.92 34.75 -17.86
C MET A 300 41.40 35.28 -19.20
N ARG A 301 40.91 36.54 -19.25
CA ARG A 301 40.47 37.16 -20.51
C ARG A 301 41.64 37.47 -21.45
N ALA A 302 42.76 37.94 -20.90
CA ALA A 302 43.93 38.32 -21.68
C ALA A 302 44.63 37.10 -22.30
N LEU A 303 44.77 36.01 -21.53
CA LEU A 303 45.46 34.81 -21.99
C LEU A 303 44.53 33.77 -22.65
N GLY A 304 43.21 33.89 -22.45
CA GLY A 304 42.22 32.92 -22.94
C GLY A 304 42.20 31.59 -22.18
N TYR A 305 43.05 31.43 -21.17
CA TYR A 305 43.13 30.28 -20.27
C TYR A 305 43.67 30.70 -18.89
N PRO A 306 43.47 29.89 -17.83
CA PRO A 306 42.59 28.72 -17.75
C PRO A 306 41.10 29.12 -17.78
N LYS A 307 40.21 28.16 -18.06
CA LYS A 307 38.76 28.41 -18.11
C LYS A 307 38.08 28.60 -16.75
N SER A 308 38.78 28.33 -15.63
CA SER A 308 38.26 28.49 -14.27
C SER A 308 39.11 29.45 -13.43
N ARG A 309 38.44 30.29 -12.63
CA ARG A 309 39.06 31.23 -11.68
C ARG A 309 39.70 30.50 -10.50
N GLU A 310 39.14 29.36 -10.12
CA GLU A 310 39.64 28.51 -9.02
C GLU A 310 40.97 27.89 -9.42
N VAL A 311 41.04 27.31 -10.62
CA VAL A 311 42.26 26.71 -11.18
C VAL A 311 43.41 27.73 -11.26
N LEU A 312 43.14 28.96 -11.71
CA LEU A 312 44.16 30.03 -11.69
C LEU A 312 44.54 30.43 -10.26
N GLY A 313 43.56 30.47 -9.35
CA GLY A 313 43.77 30.76 -7.94
C GLY A 313 44.70 29.76 -7.27
N ASP A 314 44.49 28.47 -7.52
CA ASP A 314 45.31 27.39 -6.98
C ASP A 314 46.73 27.45 -7.55
N TRP A 315 46.90 27.80 -8.84
CA TRP A 315 48.23 28.01 -9.41
C TRP A 315 48.96 29.19 -8.78
N ILE A 316 48.24 30.27 -8.43
CA ILE A 316 48.84 31.41 -7.72
C ILE A 316 49.22 31.01 -6.30
N ASP A 317 48.37 30.26 -5.60
CA ASP A 317 48.65 29.82 -4.24
C ASP A 317 49.82 28.81 -4.19
N GLU A 318 50.00 28.02 -5.24
CA GLU A 318 51.11 27.07 -5.40
C GLU A 318 52.43 27.74 -5.85
N ILE A 319 52.38 28.66 -6.82
CA ILE A 319 53.59 29.27 -7.44
C ILE A 319 54.01 30.57 -6.74
N ALA A 320 53.05 31.32 -6.17
CA ALA A 320 53.28 32.61 -5.51
C ALA A 320 52.41 32.76 -4.24
N PRO A 321 52.65 31.93 -3.21
CA PRO A 321 51.81 31.86 -2.01
C PRO A 321 51.66 33.22 -1.32
N GLY A 322 50.43 33.55 -0.94
CA GLY A 322 50.09 34.81 -0.24
C GLY A 322 49.95 36.05 -1.14
N GLN A 323 50.23 35.95 -2.44
CA GLN A 323 50.07 37.07 -3.38
C GLN A 323 48.64 37.18 -3.96
N ARG A 324 47.76 36.21 -3.66
CA ARG A 324 46.37 36.16 -4.11
C ARG A 324 45.49 37.16 -3.36
N LYS A 325 44.78 38.01 -4.09
CA LYS A 325 43.84 39.01 -3.54
C LYS A 325 42.48 38.38 -3.22
N TYR A 326 42.12 38.26 -1.94
CA TYR A 326 40.82 37.76 -1.46
C TYR A 326 39.74 38.84 -1.41
N ARG A 327 38.50 38.51 -1.80
CA ARG A 327 37.29 39.34 -1.58
C ARG A 327 36.21 38.45 -0.96
N GLY A 328 35.97 38.58 0.34
CA GLY A 328 34.98 37.79 1.11
C GLY A 328 35.48 37.42 2.51
N PRO A 329 34.59 37.03 3.45
CA PRO A 329 34.96 36.75 4.83
C PRO A 329 35.92 35.56 4.93
N ASN A 330 37.00 35.77 5.68
CA ASN A 330 38.04 34.79 5.95
C ASN A 330 37.51 33.72 6.93
N PRO A 331 37.58 32.42 6.64
CA PRO A 331 37.02 31.35 7.48
C PRO A 331 37.73 31.11 8.83
N LYS A 332 38.61 32.02 9.29
CA LYS A 332 39.43 31.87 10.51
C LYS A 332 39.29 33.05 11.50
N ARG A 333 38.08 33.35 11.99
CA ARG A 333 37.88 34.22 13.18
C ARG A 333 36.82 33.63 14.10
N ASP A 334 37.01 33.81 15.41
CA ASP A 334 36.22 33.20 16.49
C ASP A 334 34.72 33.56 16.46
N PRO A 335 33.81 32.68 16.94
CA PRO A 335 32.37 32.90 16.89
C PRO A 335 31.90 34.10 17.72
N VAL A 336 31.03 34.93 17.15
CA VAL A 336 30.44 36.10 17.84
C VAL A 336 29.33 35.66 18.82
N PRO A 337 29.34 36.13 20.10
CA PRO A 337 28.30 35.83 21.09
C PRO A 337 26.88 36.23 20.67
N VAL A 338 25.87 35.47 21.10
CA VAL A 338 24.47 35.60 20.67
C VAL A 338 23.85 36.92 21.11
N GLU A 339 24.21 37.40 22.30
CA GLU A 339 23.73 38.66 22.88
C GLU A 339 24.11 39.84 21.98
N LYS A 340 25.33 39.83 21.45
CA LYS A 340 25.83 40.83 20.52
C LYS A 340 25.12 40.76 19.17
N LYS A 341 24.75 39.55 18.71
CA LYS A 341 23.95 39.39 17.48
C LYS A 341 22.55 39.99 17.63
N VAL A 342 21.88 39.73 18.75
CA VAL A 342 20.53 40.25 19.03
C VAL A 342 20.53 41.77 19.09
N GLN A 343 21.54 42.37 19.71
CA GLN A 343 21.67 43.82 19.82
C GLN A 343 21.86 44.50 18.45
N VAL A 344 22.72 43.93 17.59
CA VAL A 344 22.94 44.41 16.22
C VAL A 344 21.68 44.30 15.36
N VAL A 345 20.89 43.22 15.52
CA VAL A 345 19.63 43.04 14.79
C VAL A 345 18.54 43.99 15.30
N ALA A 346 18.50 44.26 16.61
CA ALA A 346 17.56 45.22 17.18
C ALA A 346 17.82 46.66 16.68
N GLU A 347 19.08 47.08 16.61
CA GLU A 347 19.46 48.40 16.04
C GLU A 347 19.16 48.49 14.52
N LEU A 348 19.29 47.36 13.80
CA LEU A 348 18.94 47.27 12.38
C LEU A 348 17.43 47.42 12.16
N GLU A 349 16.59 46.78 12.99
CA GLU A 349 15.12 46.91 12.94
C GLU A 349 14.64 48.29 13.39
N ALA A 350 15.28 48.88 14.39
CA ALA A 350 14.99 50.23 14.88
C ALA A 350 15.40 51.34 13.89
N ARG A 351 16.03 50.99 12.75
CA ARG A 351 16.51 51.92 11.70
C ARG A 351 17.39 53.05 12.24
N SER A 352 18.17 52.76 13.28
CA SER A 352 19.01 53.77 13.98
C SER A 352 20.24 54.22 13.18
N GLY A 353 20.36 53.81 11.92
CA GLY A 353 21.42 54.23 10.99
C GLY A 353 21.57 53.25 9.82
N PRO A 354 22.43 53.57 8.83
CA PRO A 354 22.77 52.65 7.75
C PRO A 354 23.41 51.37 8.30
N ALA A 355 23.07 50.21 7.75
CA ALA A 355 23.57 48.91 8.23
C ALA A 355 25.12 48.80 8.23
N ALA A 356 25.81 49.58 7.39
CA ALA A 356 27.25 49.67 7.38
C ALA A 356 27.83 50.33 8.65
N GLU A 357 27.17 51.38 9.14
CA GLU A 357 27.59 52.12 10.33
C GLU A 357 27.29 51.31 11.61
N ILE A 358 26.15 50.61 11.63
CA ILE A 358 25.79 49.67 12.71
C ILE A 358 26.81 48.52 12.76
N ALA A 359 27.19 47.97 11.61
CA ALA A 359 28.20 46.91 11.54
C ALA A 359 29.58 47.39 12.02
N GLU A 360 29.97 48.63 11.69
CA GLU A 360 31.23 49.22 12.11
C GLU A 360 31.28 49.50 13.62
N ARG A 361 30.21 50.08 14.20
CA ARG A 361 30.06 50.29 15.65
C ARG A 361 30.24 49.01 16.46
N HIS A 362 29.73 47.90 15.93
CA HIS A 362 29.80 46.60 16.59
C HIS A 362 31.02 45.75 16.18
N GLY A 363 31.87 46.24 15.26
CA GLY A 363 33.09 45.57 14.80
C GLY A 363 32.82 44.30 13.99
N VAL A 364 31.71 44.25 13.25
CA VAL A 364 31.24 43.09 12.48
C VAL A 364 31.23 43.40 10.99
N SER A 365 31.21 42.36 10.14
CA SER A 365 31.12 42.54 8.68
C SER A 365 29.82 43.25 8.31
N ARG A 366 29.84 44.11 7.28
CA ARG A 366 28.67 44.83 6.76
C ARG A 366 27.47 43.93 6.44
N THR A 367 27.70 42.67 6.11
CA THR A 367 26.65 41.67 5.80
C THR A 367 26.13 40.93 7.03
N ALA A 368 26.84 40.98 8.15
CA ALA A 368 26.49 40.24 9.37
C ALA A 368 25.12 40.62 9.96
N PRO A 369 24.72 41.90 10.03
CA PRO A 369 23.40 42.27 10.55
C PRO A 369 22.24 41.63 9.77
N TYR A 370 22.33 41.54 8.44
CA TYR A 370 21.30 40.93 7.59
C TYR A 370 21.24 39.41 7.72
N ILE A 371 22.40 38.76 7.83
CA ILE A 371 22.49 37.31 8.03
C ILE A 371 21.91 36.94 9.40
N TRP A 372 22.28 37.67 10.45
CA TRP A 372 21.78 37.41 11.80
C TRP A 372 20.30 37.74 11.95
N ARG A 373 19.81 38.76 11.25
CA ARG A 373 18.37 39.05 11.15
C ARG A 373 17.62 37.84 10.59
N ARG A 374 18.11 37.25 9.50
CA ARG A 374 17.54 36.05 8.88
C ARG A 374 17.64 34.83 9.81
N GLU A 375 18.76 34.65 10.51
CA GLU A 375 18.96 33.57 11.49
C GLU A 375 18.01 33.67 12.70
N ILE A 376 17.79 34.89 13.21
CA ILE A 376 17.03 35.12 14.45
C ILE A 376 15.51 35.22 14.19
N MET A 377 15.11 35.88 13.11
CA MET A 377 13.68 36.19 12.84
C MET A 377 13.02 35.20 11.86
N GLY A 378 13.77 34.30 11.23
CA GLY A 378 13.24 33.36 10.24
C GLY A 378 12.99 34.01 8.86
N ASP A 379 12.95 33.17 7.83
CA ASP A 379 12.93 33.58 6.42
C ASP A 379 11.51 33.96 5.98
N ASN A 380 11.17 35.25 5.99
CA ASN A 380 10.15 35.75 5.07
C ASN A 380 10.82 35.82 3.70
N GLY A 381 10.45 34.92 2.79
CA GLY A 381 11.08 34.69 1.47
C GLY A 381 11.09 35.89 0.53
N GLY A 382 11.85 36.93 0.87
CA GLY A 382 12.22 38.05 0.03
C GLY A 382 13.70 37.92 -0.36
N ASP A 383 13.94 37.80 -1.65
CA ASP A 383 15.24 37.67 -2.29
C ASP A 383 16.14 38.91 -2.01
N PRO A 384 17.27 38.77 -1.30
CA PRO A 384 18.11 39.90 -0.93
C PRO A 384 19.25 40.08 -1.94
N GLU A 385 18.95 40.63 -3.12
CA GLU A 385 19.87 41.45 -3.95
C GLU A 385 19.26 41.74 -5.33
N LYS A 386 18.22 42.59 -5.36
CA LYS A 386 18.12 43.58 -6.45
C LYS A 386 18.48 44.94 -5.87
N LYS A 387 19.55 45.52 -6.42
CA LYS A 387 19.95 46.91 -6.18
C LYS A 387 18.72 47.82 -6.20
N GLY A 388 18.69 48.74 -5.25
CA GLY A 388 17.57 49.64 -4.96
C GLY A 388 16.76 50.05 -6.19
N VAL A 389 15.54 49.55 -6.23
CA VAL A 389 14.39 50.32 -6.69
C VAL A 389 13.55 50.50 -5.42
N PRO A 390 13.11 51.73 -5.09
CA PRO A 390 12.45 52.00 -3.82
C PRO A 390 11.23 51.10 -3.63
N VAL A 391 11.13 50.47 -2.46
CA VAL A 391 9.86 49.92 -1.96
C VAL A 391 8.99 51.12 -1.55
N SER A 392 8.47 51.81 -2.55
CA SER A 392 7.28 52.67 -2.44
C SER A 392 6.30 52.49 -3.60
N LYS A 393 6.69 51.81 -4.70
CA LYS A 393 5.89 51.93 -5.93
C LYS A 393 4.62 51.09 -6.08
N GLU A 394 4.38 50.04 -5.30
CA GLU A 394 3.10 49.30 -5.44
C GLU A 394 1.91 49.98 -4.75
N TYR A 395 2.13 51.11 -4.08
CA TYR A 395 1.05 52.05 -3.72
C TYR A 395 1.10 53.38 -4.49
N ASP A 396 2.11 53.60 -5.34
CA ASP A 396 2.25 54.81 -6.17
C ASP A 396 1.78 54.60 -7.63
N ASP A 397 1.41 53.38 -8.02
CA ASP A 397 0.76 53.06 -9.31
C ASP A 397 -0.76 52.80 -9.14
N LEU A 398 -1.36 53.27 -8.05
CA LEU A 398 -2.82 53.43 -7.98
C LEU A 398 -3.16 54.63 -8.89
N PRO A 399 -4.01 54.46 -9.91
CA PRO A 399 -4.40 55.58 -10.75
C PRO A 399 -4.93 56.72 -9.88
N ASP A 400 -4.45 57.95 -10.05
CA ASP A 400 -4.98 59.12 -9.32
C ASP A 400 -6.48 59.37 -9.60
N ASP A 401 -7.02 58.68 -10.61
CA ASP A 401 -8.42 58.66 -10.97
C ASP A 401 -9.25 57.87 -9.94
N ILE A 402 -10.03 58.60 -9.16
CA ILE A 402 -10.97 58.09 -8.16
C ILE A 402 -11.91 57.02 -8.75
N GLU A 403 -12.32 57.12 -10.02
CA GLU A 403 -13.21 56.12 -10.64
C GLU A 403 -12.50 54.78 -10.85
N VAL A 404 -11.23 54.79 -11.21
CA VAL A 404 -10.42 53.59 -11.40
C VAL A 404 -10.10 52.92 -10.06
N LEU A 405 -9.80 53.71 -9.03
CA LEU A 405 -9.63 53.21 -7.65
C LEU A 405 -10.91 52.60 -7.09
N GLN A 406 -12.05 53.23 -7.34
CA GLN A 406 -13.36 52.68 -7.00
C GLN A 406 -13.66 51.42 -7.81
N GLY A 407 -13.17 51.32 -9.05
CA GLY A 407 -13.21 50.11 -9.89
C GLY A 407 -12.42 48.95 -9.28
N MET A 408 -11.16 49.19 -8.94
CA MET A 408 -10.27 48.19 -8.32
C MET A 408 -10.79 47.75 -6.94
N LEU A 409 -11.33 48.68 -6.14
CA LEU A 409 -11.95 48.35 -4.86
C LEU A 409 -13.21 47.49 -5.04
N ARG A 410 -14.02 47.75 -6.06
CA ARG A 410 -15.19 46.93 -6.41
C ARG A 410 -14.76 45.53 -6.84
N GLU A 411 -13.71 45.41 -7.64
CA GLU A 411 -13.16 44.14 -8.09
C GLU A 411 -12.57 43.33 -6.92
N ALA A 412 -11.75 43.96 -6.08
CA ALA A 412 -11.20 43.33 -4.88
C ALA A 412 -12.29 42.86 -3.91
N LYS A 413 -13.34 43.67 -3.70
CA LYS A 413 -14.52 43.29 -2.90
C LYS A 413 -15.27 42.11 -3.52
N MET A 414 -15.37 42.05 -4.86
CA MET A 414 -16.00 40.94 -5.57
C MET A 414 -15.18 39.65 -5.44
N GLN A 415 -13.85 39.73 -5.55
CA GLN A 415 -12.96 38.58 -5.34
C GLN A 415 -13.01 38.08 -3.90
N LEU A 416 -12.97 38.98 -2.91
CA LEU A 416 -13.10 38.60 -1.50
C LEU A 416 -14.44 37.90 -1.24
N ARG A 417 -15.52 38.41 -1.82
CA ARG A 417 -16.86 37.82 -1.70
C ARG A 417 -16.94 36.43 -2.34
N LYS A 418 -16.24 36.20 -3.47
CA LYS A 418 -16.14 34.87 -4.11
C LYS A 418 -15.36 33.88 -3.24
N VAL A 419 -14.19 34.27 -2.75
CA VAL A 419 -13.33 33.43 -1.90
C VAL A 419 -14.03 33.06 -0.59
N GLN A 420 -14.77 34.00 0.00
CA GLN A 420 -15.56 33.77 1.20
C GLN A 420 -16.65 32.70 0.97
N LEU A 421 -17.36 32.77 -0.16
CA LEU A 421 -18.37 31.77 -0.53
C LEU A 421 -17.75 30.39 -0.73
N GLU A 422 -16.60 30.30 -1.43
CA GLU A 422 -15.91 29.03 -1.62
C GLU A 422 -15.43 28.40 -0.30
N LEU A 423 -14.98 29.23 0.65
CA LEU A 423 -14.58 28.77 1.98
C LEU A 423 -15.78 28.21 2.77
N GLU A 424 -16.92 28.92 2.76
CA GLU A 424 -18.13 28.47 3.46
C GLU A 424 -18.72 27.19 2.85
N VAL A 425 -18.69 27.04 1.51
CA VAL A 425 -19.09 25.80 0.85
C VAL A 425 -18.18 24.64 1.24
N ARG A 426 -16.86 24.86 1.29
CA ARG A 426 -15.89 23.83 1.74
C ARG A 426 -16.10 23.46 3.21
N GLN A 427 -16.36 24.43 4.08
CA GLN A 427 -16.65 24.18 5.50
C GLN A 427 -17.95 23.39 5.68
N ALA A 428 -19.02 23.77 4.99
CA ALA A 428 -20.29 23.04 5.03
C ALA A 428 -20.16 21.61 4.47
N THR A 429 -19.32 21.42 3.43
CA THR A 429 -19.01 20.09 2.89
C THR A 429 -18.32 19.22 3.95
N LEU A 430 -17.35 19.77 4.70
CA LEU A 430 -16.67 19.05 5.78
C LEU A 430 -17.62 18.69 6.94
N GLU A 431 -18.58 19.57 7.26
CA GLU A 431 -19.60 19.31 8.29
C GLU A 431 -20.58 18.19 7.91
N ILE A 432 -20.83 17.96 6.61
CA ILE A 432 -21.72 16.91 6.11
C ILE A 432 -20.97 15.57 6.01
N VAL A 433 -19.76 15.57 5.44
CA VAL A 433 -18.94 14.36 5.25
C VAL A 433 -18.44 13.80 6.60
N LYS A 434 -18.38 14.65 7.64
CA LYS A 434 -18.05 14.37 9.05
C LYS A 434 -16.80 13.54 9.36
N LYS A 435 -16.09 12.92 8.41
CA LYS A 435 -15.01 11.95 8.68
C LYS A 435 -14.16 11.46 7.48
N ASP A 436 -14.07 12.19 6.36
CA ASP A 436 -13.17 11.83 5.23
C ASP A 436 -12.46 13.06 4.63
N PRO A 437 -11.20 12.96 4.13
CA PRO A 437 -10.36 14.12 3.78
C PRO A 437 -10.59 14.69 2.37
N GLY A 438 -11.70 14.34 1.69
CA GLY A 438 -12.07 14.92 0.39
C GLY A 438 -13.01 16.12 0.55
N ALA A 439 -12.47 17.34 0.63
CA ALA A 439 -13.27 18.59 0.73
C ALA A 439 -13.86 19.04 -0.63
N GLU A 440 -14.28 18.11 -1.48
CA GLU A 440 -14.81 18.42 -2.79
C GLU A 440 -16.35 18.37 -2.79
N PRO A 441 -17.02 19.50 -3.05
CA PRO A 441 -18.48 19.54 -3.16
C PRO A 441 -19.02 18.58 -4.23
N GLY A 442 -18.20 18.18 -5.21
CA GLY A 442 -18.55 17.22 -6.26
C GLY A 442 -18.96 15.85 -5.75
N LEU A 443 -18.39 15.39 -4.63
CA LEU A 443 -18.61 14.07 -4.04
C LEU A 443 -19.94 13.95 -3.29
N LEU A 444 -20.58 15.08 -2.96
CA LEU A 444 -21.87 15.10 -2.28
C LEU A 444 -23.01 14.65 -3.21
N THR A 445 -23.97 13.93 -2.66
CA THR A 445 -25.22 13.59 -3.35
C THR A 445 -26.03 14.85 -3.67
N ASN A 446 -26.96 14.77 -4.62
CA ASN A 446 -27.83 15.90 -4.93
C ASN A 446 -28.74 16.29 -3.74
N ALA A 447 -29.08 15.36 -2.86
CA ALA A 447 -29.81 15.67 -1.63
C ALA A 447 -28.93 16.49 -0.66
N GLU A 448 -27.69 16.06 -0.41
CA GLU A 448 -26.75 16.75 0.47
C GLU A 448 -26.35 18.13 -0.07
N LYS A 449 -26.09 18.23 -1.39
CA LYS A 449 -25.87 19.50 -2.08
C LYS A 449 -27.06 20.44 -1.90
N ALA A 450 -28.29 19.95 -2.04
CA ALA A 450 -29.48 20.78 -1.87
C ALA A 450 -29.69 21.22 -0.41
N ALA A 451 -29.39 20.36 0.57
CA ALA A 451 -29.42 20.71 1.99
C ALA A 451 -28.37 21.79 2.32
N MET A 452 -27.14 21.62 1.83
CA MET A 452 -26.06 22.61 1.97
C MET A 452 -26.42 23.95 1.33
N VAL A 453 -26.91 23.94 0.08
CA VAL A 453 -27.35 25.16 -0.61
C VAL A 453 -28.44 25.86 0.21
N THR A 454 -29.40 25.10 0.75
CA THR A 454 -30.48 25.63 1.61
C THR A 454 -29.94 26.25 2.90
N ALA A 455 -28.93 25.67 3.53
CA ALA A 455 -28.28 26.23 4.71
C ALA A 455 -27.51 27.53 4.42
N LEU A 456 -26.94 27.68 3.22
CA LEU A 456 -26.21 28.87 2.78
C LEU A 456 -27.11 29.99 2.24
N ARG A 457 -28.37 29.69 1.89
CA ARG A 457 -29.37 30.65 1.36
C ARG A 457 -29.55 31.93 2.17
N PRO A 458 -29.53 31.93 3.52
CA PRO A 458 -29.74 33.16 4.29
C PRO A 458 -28.63 34.20 4.09
N ARG A 459 -27.42 33.76 3.69
CA ARG A 459 -26.24 34.63 3.53
C ARG A 459 -25.85 34.86 2.07
N TRP A 460 -26.23 33.94 1.18
CA TRP A 460 -25.80 33.94 -0.23
C TRP A 460 -26.96 33.79 -1.21
N LYS A 461 -26.89 34.45 -2.37
CA LYS A 461 -27.92 34.31 -3.41
C LYS A 461 -27.78 32.96 -4.11
N LEU A 462 -28.89 32.37 -4.52
CA LEU A 462 -28.89 31.05 -5.19
C LEU A 462 -28.02 31.01 -6.45
N CYS A 463 -28.03 32.09 -7.23
CA CYS A 463 -27.22 32.20 -8.44
C CYS A 463 -25.70 32.23 -8.16
N GLU A 464 -25.29 32.54 -6.93
CA GLU A 464 -23.89 32.57 -6.51
C GLU A 464 -23.45 31.21 -5.97
N VAL A 465 -24.30 30.54 -5.18
CA VAL A 465 -23.97 29.26 -4.53
C VAL A 465 -23.99 28.08 -5.52
N LEU A 466 -24.98 28.02 -6.42
CA LEU A 466 -25.17 26.88 -7.33
C LEU A 466 -23.95 26.58 -8.23
N PRO A 467 -23.29 27.60 -8.84
CA PRO A 467 -22.07 27.36 -9.63
C PRO A 467 -20.90 26.81 -8.79
N VAL A 468 -20.75 27.27 -7.53
CA VAL A 468 -19.65 26.85 -6.65
C VAL A 468 -19.85 25.42 -6.15
N VAL A 469 -21.10 25.02 -5.91
CA VAL A 469 -21.48 23.66 -5.49
C VAL A 469 -21.54 22.69 -6.68
N GLY A 470 -21.63 23.20 -7.91
CA GLY A 470 -21.76 22.39 -9.12
C GLY A 470 -23.15 21.76 -9.28
N MET A 471 -24.22 22.50 -8.96
CA MET A 471 -25.61 22.00 -9.02
C MET A 471 -26.49 22.88 -9.92
N ALA A 472 -27.30 22.26 -10.77
CA ALA A 472 -28.30 22.98 -11.58
C ALA A 472 -29.50 23.44 -10.72
N LYS A 473 -30.10 24.58 -11.08
CA LYS A 473 -31.27 25.13 -10.36
C LYS A 473 -32.46 24.16 -10.35
N SER A 474 -32.74 23.49 -11.46
CA SER A 474 -33.80 22.47 -11.55
C SER A 474 -33.55 21.30 -10.59
N SER A 475 -32.31 20.82 -10.49
CA SER A 475 -31.92 19.77 -9.56
C SER A 475 -32.05 20.19 -8.10
N TYR A 476 -31.72 21.45 -7.77
CA TYR A 476 -31.92 22.02 -6.44
C TYR A 476 -33.40 22.07 -6.05
N GLU A 477 -34.25 22.60 -6.94
CA GLU A 477 -35.69 22.69 -6.69
C GLU A 477 -36.35 21.32 -6.56
N TYR A 478 -35.93 20.36 -7.40
CA TYR A 478 -36.37 18.96 -7.32
C TYR A 478 -35.97 18.32 -5.99
N ALA A 479 -34.68 18.37 -5.62
CA ALA A 479 -34.18 17.80 -4.37
C ALA A 479 -34.79 18.45 -3.13
N ARG A 480 -35.00 19.77 -3.14
CA ARG A 480 -35.70 20.50 -2.08
C ARG A 480 -37.16 20.07 -1.96
N SER A 481 -37.85 19.90 -3.08
CA SER A 481 -39.23 19.42 -3.09
C SER A 481 -39.35 17.97 -2.60
N ALA A 482 -38.37 17.12 -2.92
CA ALA A 482 -38.29 15.74 -2.43
C ALA A 482 -38.02 15.70 -0.91
N GLN A 483 -37.09 16.51 -0.41
CA GLN A 483 -36.81 16.65 1.02
C GLN A 483 -38.02 17.17 1.82
N ALA A 484 -38.80 18.08 1.24
CA ALA A 484 -39.99 18.64 1.87
C ALA A 484 -41.18 17.67 1.91
N ARG A 485 -41.21 16.66 1.03
CA ARG A 485 -42.31 15.66 0.99
C ARG A 485 -42.14 14.52 1.99
N GLY A 486 -40.97 14.38 2.62
CA GLY A 486 -40.66 13.21 3.47
C GLY A 486 -40.51 11.92 2.66
N GLU A 487 -40.17 10.83 3.34
CA GLU A 487 -40.26 9.48 2.73
C GLU A 487 -41.74 9.15 2.53
N THR A 488 -42.14 8.82 1.31
CA THR A 488 -43.51 8.37 1.04
C THR A 488 -43.74 7.06 1.77
N GLU A 489 -44.95 6.85 2.28
CA GLU A 489 -45.33 5.61 2.99
C GLU A 489 -45.05 4.36 2.13
N GLU A 490 -45.26 4.47 0.82
CA GLU A 490 -44.91 3.46 -0.19
C GLU A 490 -43.41 3.14 -0.23
N HIS A 491 -42.53 4.14 -0.11
CA HIS A 491 -41.08 3.93 -0.15
C HIS A 491 -40.57 3.34 1.16
N ALA A 492 -41.15 3.74 2.30
CA ALA A 492 -40.85 3.14 3.60
C ALA A 492 -41.28 1.66 3.65
N ALA A 493 -42.46 1.34 3.10
CA ALA A 493 -42.92 -0.05 2.95
C ALA A 493 -41.99 -0.86 2.03
N ALA A 494 -41.59 -0.29 0.89
CA ALA A 494 -40.63 -0.90 -0.03
C ALA A 494 -39.26 -1.15 0.63
N ARG A 495 -38.76 -0.18 1.41
CA ARG A 495 -37.50 -0.28 2.17
C ARG A 495 -37.53 -1.47 3.12
N LYS A 496 -38.60 -1.59 3.90
CA LYS A 496 -38.79 -2.70 4.84
C LYS A 496 -38.81 -4.06 4.12
N ALA A 497 -39.58 -4.19 3.04
CA ALA A 497 -39.69 -5.44 2.30
C ALA A 497 -38.34 -5.89 1.67
N VAL A 498 -37.56 -4.94 1.16
CA VAL A 498 -36.22 -5.19 0.60
C VAL A 498 -35.24 -5.68 1.67
N ILE A 499 -35.24 -5.06 2.86
CA ILE A 499 -34.39 -5.47 3.99
C ILE A 499 -34.77 -6.88 4.45
N GLU A 500 -36.06 -7.15 4.69
CA GLU A 500 -36.55 -8.46 5.12
C GLU A 500 -36.21 -9.55 4.10
N ALA A 501 -36.37 -9.28 2.80
CA ALA A 501 -36.00 -10.22 1.74
C ALA A 501 -34.48 -10.48 1.67
N PHE A 502 -33.65 -9.46 1.95
CA PHE A 502 -32.20 -9.61 1.98
C PHE A 502 -31.74 -10.42 3.20
N GLU A 503 -32.30 -10.14 4.37
CA GLU A 503 -32.01 -10.89 5.60
C GLU A 503 -32.48 -12.35 5.50
N ALA A 504 -33.69 -12.59 4.98
CA ALA A 504 -34.20 -13.94 4.72
C ALA A 504 -33.33 -14.73 3.74
N SER A 505 -32.56 -14.04 2.87
CA SER A 505 -31.59 -14.66 1.97
C SER A 505 -30.22 -14.93 2.61
N GLY A 506 -30.02 -14.56 3.88
CA GLY A 506 -28.73 -14.62 4.57
C GLY A 506 -27.70 -13.60 4.04
N GLY A 507 -28.16 -12.54 3.36
CA GLY A 507 -27.30 -11.53 2.73
C GLY A 507 -26.55 -12.02 1.49
N THR A 508 -27.10 -13.01 0.79
CA THR A 508 -26.46 -13.65 -0.38
C THR A 508 -27.03 -13.20 -1.72
N TYR A 509 -28.22 -12.62 -1.72
CA TYR A 509 -28.91 -12.21 -2.94
C TYR A 509 -28.55 -10.79 -3.33
N GLY A 510 -28.14 -10.61 -4.59
CA GLY A 510 -28.04 -9.29 -5.21
C GLY A 510 -29.42 -8.76 -5.65
N TYR A 511 -29.45 -7.48 -6.04
CA TYR A 511 -30.69 -6.73 -6.33
C TYR A 511 -31.69 -7.44 -7.24
N ARG A 512 -31.25 -8.17 -8.28
CA ARG A 512 -32.16 -8.90 -9.19
C ARG A 512 -32.95 -10.02 -8.50
N ARG A 513 -32.33 -10.73 -7.54
CA ARG A 513 -33.02 -11.79 -6.79
C ARG A 513 -33.88 -11.19 -5.67
N ILE A 514 -33.45 -10.08 -5.08
CA ILE A 514 -34.27 -9.35 -4.12
C ILE A 514 -35.52 -8.80 -4.80
N TYR A 515 -35.40 -8.16 -5.97
CA TYR A 515 -36.52 -7.72 -6.80
C TYR A 515 -37.51 -8.85 -7.07
N ALA A 516 -37.03 -10.00 -7.56
CA ALA A 516 -37.88 -11.14 -7.83
C ALA A 516 -38.56 -11.70 -6.55
N ARG A 517 -37.85 -11.68 -5.41
CA ARG A 517 -38.40 -12.15 -4.13
C ARG A 517 -39.47 -11.23 -3.59
N VAL A 518 -39.25 -9.92 -3.64
CA VAL A 518 -40.17 -8.93 -3.07
C VAL A 518 -41.45 -8.81 -3.92
N ASN A 519 -41.33 -9.02 -5.23
CA ASN A 519 -42.46 -8.98 -6.16
C ASN A 519 -43.07 -10.36 -6.45
N ALA A 520 -42.71 -11.42 -5.71
CA ALA A 520 -43.18 -12.77 -6.00
C ALA A 520 -44.70 -12.94 -5.78
N ASP A 521 -45.26 -12.23 -4.81
CA ASP A 521 -46.66 -12.35 -4.37
C ASP A 521 -47.48 -11.07 -4.64
N VAL A 522 -46.98 -10.17 -5.50
CA VAL A 522 -47.57 -8.83 -5.75
C VAL A 522 -48.27 -8.82 -7.11
N GLU A 523 -49.49 -8.26 -7.18
CA GLU A 523 -50.23 -8.12 -8.44
C GLU A 523 -49.59 -7.08 -9.38
N ASP A 524 -49.78 -7.26 -10.69
CA ASP A 524 -49.27 -6.37 -11.75
C ASP A 524 -49.85 -4.95 -11.60
N GLY A 525 -49.14 -4.09 -10.87
CA GLY A 525 -49.53 -2.70 -10.61
C GLY A 525 -48.98 -2.15 -9.28
N GLU A 526 -48.72 -3.02 -8.30
CA GLU A 526 -48.16 -2.66 -6.98
C GLU A 526 -46.68 -3.07 -6.84
N ALA A 527 -46.09 -3.63 -7.91
CA ALA A 527 -44.72 -4.11 -7.89
C ALA A 527 -43.70 -2.99 -7.66
N ILE A 528 -42.73 -3.24 -6.79
CA ILE A 528 -41.62 -2.33 -6.53
C ILE A 528 -40.68 -2.37 -7.74
N GLY A 529 -40.45 -1.22 -8.37
CA GLY A 529 -39.55 -1.12 -9.51
C GLY A 529 -38.11 -1.55 -9.20
N GLU A 530 -37.43 -2.15 -10.18
CA GLU A 530 -36.05 -2.66 -10.04
C GLU A 530 -35.06 -1.57 -9.61
N TRP A 531 -35.24 -0.33 -10.09
CA TRP A 531 -34.42 0.81 -9.70
C TRP A 531 -34.62 1.20 -8.23
N THR A 532 -35.85 1.12 -7.72
CA THR A 532 -36.18 1.39 -6.32
C THR A 532 -35.51 0.37 -5.40
N VAL A 533 -35.61 -0.93 -5.73
CA VAL A 533 -34.91 -1.99 -4.98
C VAL A 533 -33.40 -1.74 -4.95
N ARG A 534 -32.81 -1.37 -6.08
CA ARG A 534 -31.38 -1.06 -6.16
C ARG A 534 -30.99 0.16 -5.32
N SER A 535 -31.76 1.25 -5.41
CA SER A 535 -31.52 2.47 -4.62
C SER A 535 -31.57 2.16 -3.12
N ILE A 536 -32.60 1.42 -2.68
CA ILE A 536 -32.74 1.00 -1.28
C ILE A 536 -31.54 0.15 -0.84
N MET A 537 -31.11 -0.83 -1.64
CA MET A 537 -29.93 -1.64 -1.29
C MET A 537 -28.65 -0.80 -1.22
N GLU A 538 -28.49 0.22 -2.06
CA GLU A 538 -27.35 1.15 -2.02
C GLU A 538 -27.42 2.06 -0.78
N GLU A 539 -28.59 2.61 -0.46
CA GLU A 539 -28.83 3.48 0.71
C GLU A 539 -28.62 2.74 2.05
N GLU A 540 -29.11 1.51 2.15
CA GLU A 540 -29.00 0.65 3.34
C GLU A 540 -27.68 -0.15 3.39
N ASN A 541 -26.79 0.05 2.40
CA ASN A 541 -25.51 -0.65 2.27
C ASN A 541 -25.64 -2.19 2.29
N LEU A 542 -26.68 -2.72 1.65
CA LEU A 542 -26.97 -4.15 1.54
C LEU A 542 -26.17 -4.78 0.41
N VAL A 543 -24.95 -5.21 0.72
CA VAL A 543 -24.04 -5.80 -0.26
C VAL A 543 -24.05 -7.33 -0.16
N ALA A 544 -24.41 -7.99 -1.27
CA ALA A 544 -24.36 -9.45 -1.36
C ALA A 544 -22.93 -9.98 -1.14
N ARG A 545 -22.78 -11.02 -0.33
CA ARG A 545 -21.48 -11.63 -0.01
C ARG A 545 -20.73 -12.08 -1.27
N ALA A 546 -19.45 -11.73 -1.38
CA ALA A 546 -18.56 -12.11 -2.48
C ALA A 546 -17.43 -13.04 -2.02
N ALA A 547 -17.03 -13.98 -2.89
CA ALA A 547 -15.97 -14.95 -2.58
C ALA A 547 -14.58 -14.32 -2.53
N LYS A 548 -13.73 -14.76 -1.58
CA LYS A 548 -12.28 -14.58 -1.66
C LYS A 548 -11.64 -15.69 -2.53
N LYS A 549 -10.52 -15.38 -3.19
CA LYS A 549 -9.79 -16.31 -4.07
C LYS A 549 -9.42 -17.63 -3.35
N LYS A 550 -9.70 -18.76 -4.01
CA LYS A 550 -9.40 -20.12 -3.52
C LYS A 550 -7.91 -20.47 -3.62
N ARG A 551 -7.46 -21.34 -2.71
CA ARG A 551 -6.19 -22.12 -2.82
C ARG A 551 -6.50 -23.54 -3.28
N ARG A 552 -5.52 -24.18 -3.95
CA ARG A 552 -5.64 -25.54 -4.50
C ARG A 552 -5.60 -26.63 -3.41
N TYR A 553 -6.41 -27.66 -3.59
CA TYR A 553 -6.45 -28.91 -2.84
C TYR A 553 -6.35 -30.09 -3.84
N SER A 554 -5.79 -31.23 -3.43
CA SER A 554 -5.64 -32.44 -4.25
C SER A 554 -5.78 -33.68 -3.36
N SER A 555 -6.73 -34.56 -3.68
CA SER A 555 -7.05 -35.83 -2.98
C SER A 555 -6.56 -37.08 -3.74
N TYR A 556 -5.67 -36.93 -4.72
CA TYR A 556 -5.24 -38.03 -5.60
C TYR A 556 -4.24 -38.98 -4.93
N GLU A 557 -4.64 -40.24 -4.68
CA GLU A 557 -3.80 -41.30 -4.06
C GLU A 557 -3.36 -42.43 -5.02
N GLY A 558 -3.51 -42.26 -6.34
CA GLY A 558 -3.08 -43.28 -7.33
C GLY A 558 -4.25 -44.04 -7.98
N GLU A 559 -3.96 -44.99 -8.88
CA GLU A 559 -4.97 -45.72 -9.66
C GLU A 559 -5.18 -47.14 -9.11
N ILE A 560 -6.37 -47.40 -8.54
CA ILE A 560 -6.77 -48.69 -7.96
C ILE A 560 -7.49 -49.58 -9.00
N SER A 561 -8.11 -48.96 -10.01
CA SER A 561 -8.80 -49.64 -11.12
C SER A 561 -8.85 -48.74 -12.36
N GLU A 562 -9.11 -49.34 -13.53
CA GLU A 562 -9.27 -48.63 -14.80
C GLU A 562 -10.50 -47.70 -14.74
N ALA A 563 -10.30 -46.42 -15.07
CA ALA A 563 -11.36 -45.41 -14.96
C ALA A 563 -12.29 -45.45 -16.19
N PRO A 564 -13.63 -45.39 -16.01
CA PRO A 564 -14.58 -45.26 -17.11
C PRO A 564 -14.30 -44.02 -17.98
N PRO A 565 -14.74 -44.03 -19.26
CA PRO A 565 -14.56 -42.87 -20.15
C PRO A 565 -15.34 -41.64 -19.66
N ASN A 566 -14.85 -40.45 -20.04
CA ASN A 566 -15.57 -39.21 -19.82
C ASN A 566 -16.71 -39.08 -20.84
N LEU A 567 -17.96 -39.28 -20.39
CA LEU A 567 -19.19 -39.27 -21.19
C LEU A 567 -19.82 -37.88 -21.27
N LEU A 568 -19.21 -36.86 -20.64
CA LEU A 568 -19.64 -35.47 -20.67
C LEU A 568 -18.99 -34.66 -21.79
N ARG A 569 -18.27 -35.30 -22.70
CA ARG A 569 -17.66 -34.65 -23.86
C ARG A 569 -18.44 -35.03 -25.11
N ASP A 570 -18.78 -34.03 -25.92
CA ASP A 570 -19.25 -34.27 -27.28
C ASP A 570 -18.09 -34.74 -28.19
N ASP A 571 -18.43 -35.14 -29.42
CA ASP A 571 -17.47 -35.59 -30.43
C ASP A 571 -16.43 -34.51 -30.80
N ARG A 572 -16.72 -33.24 -30.48
CA ARG A 572 -15.84 -32.08 -30.69
C ARG A 572 -14.98 -31.77 -29.45
N GLY A 573 -15.12 -32.56 -28.41
CA GLY A 573 -14.36 -32.45 -27.16
C GLY A 573 -14.84 -31.37 -26.20
N LYS A 574 -16.02 -30.77 -26.42
CA LYS A 574 -16.63 -29.74 -25.57
C LYS A 574 -17.47 -30.39 -24.46
N HIS A 575 -17.46 -29.77 -23.29
CA HIS A 575 -18.21 -30.26 -22.14
C HIS A 575 -19.73 -30.00 -22.28
N HIS A 576 -20.53 -31.03 -22.07
CA HIS A 576 -21.99 -30.98 -22.09
C HIS A 576 -22.57 -31.33 -20.72
N PHE A 577 -22.72 -30.31 -19.87
CA PHE A 577 -23.28 -30.48 -18.52
C PHE A 577 -24.77 -30.12 -18.39
N ARG A 578 -25.50 -30.13 -19.51
CA ARG A 578 -26.93 -29.83 -19.54
C ARG A 578 -27.70 -31.14 -19.67
N ALA A 579 -28.68 -31.34 -18.80
CA ALA A 579 -29.70 -32.36 -18.94
C ALA A 579 -31.00 -31.67 -19.36
N ASN A 580 -31.80 -32.35 -20.18
CA ASN A 580 -33.09 -31.85 -20.65
C ASN A 580 -34.25 -32.40 -19.80
N LYS A 581 -34.01 -33.48 -19.06
CA LYS A 581 -34.95 -34.06 -18.10
C LYS A 581 -34.24 -34.34 -16.76
N PRO A 582 -34.99 -34.41 -15.65
CA PRO A 582 -34.46 -34.94 -14.39
C PRO A 582 -33.87 -36.34 -14.60
N ASN A 583 -32.92 -36.72 -13.75
CA ASN A 583 -32.36 -38.07 -13.73
C ASN A 583 -31.67 -38.53 -15.03
N GLU A 584 -31.28 -37.61 -15.93
CA GLU A 584 -30.43 -37.94 -17.08
C GLU A 584 -28.94 -37.86 -16.75
N LEU A 585 -28.55 -36.86 -15.93
CA LEU A 585 -27.16 -36.59 -15.60
C LEU A 585 -27.02 -36.08 -14.17
N TRP A 586 -26.29 -36.85 -13.37
CA TRP A 586 -25.88 -36.50 -12.01
C TRP A 586 -24.39 -36.22 -11.95
N ILE A 587 -24.01 -35.31 -11.06
CA ILE A 587 -22.61 -34.99 -10.75
C ILE A 587 -22.37 -35.16 -9.26
N THR A 588 -21.16 -35.59 -8.90
CA THR A 588 -20.73 -35.73 -7.51
C THR A 588 -19.24 -35.46 -7.37
N ASP A 589 -18.86 -34.98 -6.18
CA ASP A 589 -17.48 -34.74 -5.76
C ASP A 589 -17.48 -34.54 -4.22
N VAL A 590 -16.32 -34.49 -3.57
CA VAL A 590 -16.18 -34.25 -2.13
C VAL A 590 -15.56 -32.88 -1.87
N THR A 591 -16.17 -32.10 -0.98
CA THR A 591 -15.58 -30.83 -0.52
C THR A 591 -15.27 -30.83 0.98
N GLU A 592 -14.12 -30.24 1.35
CA GLU A 592 -13.69 -30.02 2.74
C GLU A 592 -14.08 -28.60 3.23
N PHE A 593 -14.56 -28.52 4.47
CA PHE A 593 -14.72 -27.31 5.28
C PHE A 593 -13.80 -27.38 6.48
N ARG A 594 -13.11 -26.27 6.77
CA ARG A 594 -12.22 -26.14 7.93
C ARG A 594 -12.80 -25.12 8.89
N ILE A 595 -13.32 -25.60 10.01
CA ILE A 595 -13.76 -24.76 11.13
C ILE A 595 -12.75 -24.89 12.28
N PRO A 596 -12.73 -23.96 13.25
CA PRO A 596 -11.85 -24.06 14.41
C PRO A 596 -11.99 -25.38 15.19
N ALA A 597 -13.20 -25.96 15.22
CA ALA A 597 -13.46 -27.24 15.88
C ALA A 597 -12.93 -28.47 15.13
N GLY A 598 -12.64 -28.37 13.83
CA GLY A 598 -12.17 -29.51 13.04
C GLY A 598 -12.47 -29.42 11.55
N LYS A 599 -12.35 -30.56 10.88
CA LYS A 599 -12.65 -30.71 9.45
C LYS A 599 -13.98 -31.42 9.26
N VAL A 600 -14.78 -30.91 8.33
CA VAL A 600 -16.05 -31.50 7.92
C VAL A 600 -16.04 -31.66 6.40
N TYR A 601 -16.50 -32.81 5.91
CA TYR A 601 -16.56 -33.17 4.51
C TYR A 601 -18.02 -33.31 4.08
N LEU A 602 -18.28 -32.94 2.83
CA LEU A 602 -19.60 -33.04 2.20
C LEU A 602 -19.45 -33.79 0.88
N SER A 603 -20.27 -34.83 0.70
CA SER A 603 -20.48 -35.55 -0.56
C SER A 603 -21.93 -35.38 -1.01
N PRO A 604 -22.23 -34.49 -1.97
CA PRO A 604 -23.56 -34.38 -2.56
C PRO A 604 -23.67 -35.12 -3.90
N ILE A 605 -24.89 -35.54 -4.23
CA ILE A 605 -25.32 -35.93 -5.58
C ILE A 605 -26.23 -34.82 -6.12
N VAL A 606 -25.85 -34.21 -7.23
CA VAL A 606 -26.56 -33.06 -7.80
C VAL A 606 -27.06 -33.40 -9.21
N ASP A 607 -28.33 -33.15 -9.48
CA ASP A 607 -28.92 -33.29 -10.81
C ASP A 607 -28.57 -32.08 -11.69
N CYS A 608 -28.06 -32.33 -12.90
CA CYS A 608 -27.66 -31.27 -13.82
C CYS A 608 -28.83 -30.56 -14.53
N PHE A 609 -30.05 -31.11 -14.47
CA PHE A 609 -31.26 -30.53 -15.07
C PHE A 609 -31.55 -29.14 -14.51
N ASP A 610 -31.70 -29.05 -13.20
CA ASP A 610 -32.03 -27.83 -12.44
C ASP A 610 -30.95 -27.44 -11.42
N GLY A 611 -29.98 -28.32 -11.18
CA GLY A 611 -28.95 -28.14 -10.15
C GLY A 611 -29.43 -28.50 -8.74
N MET A 612 -30.48 -29.30 -8.62
CA MET A 612 -31.02 -29.77 -7.35
C MET A 612 -30.06 -30.78 -6.68
N PRO A 613 -29.67 -30.58 -5.41
CA PRO A 613 -29.04 -31.63 -4.63
C PRO A 613 -30.10 -32.68 -4.27
N LEU A 614 -29.98 -33.88 -4.82
CA LEU A 614 -30.92 -34.98 -4.59
C LEU A 614 -30.70 -35.60 -3.20
N SER A 615 -29.44 -35.83 -2.87
CA SER A 615 -28.99 -36.42 -1.62
C SER A 615 -27.59 -35.93 -1.27
N TRP A 616 -27.23 -35.97 0.01
CA TRP A 616 -25.92 -35.61 0.50
C TRP A 616 -25.57 -36.38 1.78
N SER A 617 -24.28 -36.57 1.99
CA SER A 617 -23.74 -37.08 3.25
C SER A 617 -22.69 -36.12 3.80
N ILE A 618 -22.69 -35.94 5.11
CA ILE A 618 -21.80 -35.04 5.84
C ILE A 618 -21.06 -35.89 6.88
N SER A 619 -19.74 -35.83 6.89
CA SER A 619 -18.90 -36.62 7.81
C SER A 619 -17.66 -35.83 8.24
N THR A 620 -17.00 -36.28 9.31
CA THR A 620 -15.69 -35.75 9.75
C THR A 620 -14.51 -36.38 9.00
N SER A 621 -14.76 -37.42 8.18
CA SER A 621 -13.77 -38.08 7.35
C SER A 621 -14.29 -38.29 5.92
N PRO A 622 -13.43 -38.15 4.89
CA PRO A 622 -13.80 -38.44 3.51
C PRO A 622 -13.63 -39.95 3.27
N ASP A 623 -14.61 -40.75 3.64
CA ASP A 623 -14.58 -42.20 3.45
C ASP A 623 -15.53 -42.67 2.34
N ALA A 624 -15.39 -43.95 1.95
CA ALA A 624 -16.25 -44.55 0.93
C ALA A 624 -17.70 -44.68 1.40
N GLU A 625 -17.94 -44.83 2.71
CA GLU A 625 -19.27 -44.95 3.29
C GLU A 625 -20.08 -43.65 3.08
N MET A 626 -19.44 -42.49 3.28
CA MET A 626 -20.03 -41.18 3.03
C MET A 626 -20.47 -41.04 1.56
N ALA A 627 -19.60 -41.43 0.62
CA ALA A 627 -19.94 -41.42 -0.80
C ALA A 627 -21.12 -42.36 -1.10
N ASN A 628 -21.05 -43.62 -0.66
CA ASN A 628 -22.09 -44.62 -0.87
C ASN A 628 -23.45 -44.19 -0.31
N SER A 629 -23.46 -43.59 0.89
CA SER A 629 -24.68 -43.12 1.55
C SER A 629 -25.37 -42.01 0.74
N SER A 630 -24.58 -41.06 0.23
CA SER A 630 -25.12 -40.01 -0.64
C SER A 630 -25.68 -40.56 -1.95
N LEU A 631 -25.05 -41.60 -2.52
CA LEU A 631 -25.51 -42.25 -3.75
C LEU A 631 -26.82 -43.02 -3.53
N LEU A 632 -26.91 -43.81 -2.46
CA LEU A 632 -28.11 -44.58 -2.14
C LEU A 632 -29.33 -43.68 -1.95
N GLY A 633 -29.18 -42.58 -1.19
CA GLY A 633 -30.28 -41.61 -1.04
C GLY A 633 -30.66 -40.90 -2.35
N ALA A 634 -29.73 -40.79 -3.31
CA ALA A 634 -30.07 -40.25 -4.64
C ALA A 634 -30.84 -41.27 -5.49
N CYS A 635 -30.54 -42.57 -5.36
CA CYS A 635 -31.27 -43.63 -6.05
C CYS A 635 -32.75 -43.70 -5.66
N GLU A 636 -33.12 -43.25 -4.45
CA GLU A 636 -34.54 -43.15 -4.03
C GLU A 636 -35.37 -42.19 -4.90
N TRP A 637 -34.72 -41.29 -5.66
CA TRP A 637 -35.38 -40.38 -6.59
C TRP A 637 -35.59 -40.96 -8.00
N LEU A 638 -35.16 -42.19 -8.25
CA LEU A 638 -35.31 -42.85 -9.55
C LEU A 638 -36.73 -43.36 -9.74
N GLY A 639 -37.33 -43.01 -10.87
CA GLY A 639 -38.55 -43.63 -11.37
C GLY A 639 -38.25 -44.92 -12.13
N GLU A 640 -39.31 -45.64 -12.49
CA GLU A 640 -39.21 -46.82 -13.34
C GLU A 640 -38.65 -46.45 -14.73
N GLY A 641 -37.49 -47.02 -15.09
CA GLY A 641 -36.81 -46.76 -16.36
C GLY A 641 -35.78 -45.63 -16.36
N ASP A 642 -35.55 -44.97 -15.23
CA ASP A 642 -34.50 -43.96 -15.10
C ASP A 642 -33.11 -44.62 -15.05
N HIS A 643 -32.21 -44.16 -15.93
CA HIS A 643 -30.81 -44.62 -15.99
C HIS A 643 -29.83 -43.44 -16.10
N PRO A 644 -29.68 -42.65 -15.01
CA PRO A 644 -28.82 -41.47 -15.03
C PRO A 644 -27.37 -41.83 -15.31
N LYS A 645 -26.69 -40.92 -16.02
CA LYS A 645 -25.23 -40.88 -16.01
C LYS A 645 -24.77 -40.26 -14.72
N ILE A 646 -23.90 -40.93 -13.96
CA ILE A 646 -23.26 -40.32 -12.78
C ILE A 646 -21.82 -39.97 -13.11
N HIS A 647 -21.51 -38.67 -13.08
CA HIS A 647 -20.17 -38.16 -13.35
C HIS A 647 -19.44 -37.76 -12.07
N SER A 648 -18.26 -38.33 -11.85
CA SER A 648 -17.41 -38.04 -10.70
C SER A 648 -15.97 -37.71 -11.10
N ASP A 649 -15.20 -37.22 -10.13
CA ASP A 649 -13.77 -37.06 -10.30
C ASP A 649 -13.05 -38.44 -10.25
N ARG A 650 -11.70 -38.44 -10.23
CA ARG A 650 -10.92 -39.69 -10.12
C ARG A 650 -10.61 -40.12 -8.68
N GLY A 651 -11.38 -39.65 -7.70
CA GLY A 651 -11.24 -40.03 -6.29
C GLY A 651 -11.28 -41.55 -6.07
N CYS A 652 -10.62 -42.02 -5.02
CA CYS A 652 -10.58 -43.45 -4.70
C CYS A 652 -11.96 -44.00 -4.31
N HIS A 653 -12.79 -43.20 -3.63
CA HIS A 653 -14.14 -43.58 -3.18
C HIS A 653 -15.06 -43.99 -4.34
N TYR A 654 -14.99 -43.29 -5.48
CA TYR A 654 -15.82 -43.56 -6.66
C TYR A 654 -15.37 -44.77 -7.50
N ARG A 655 -14.26 -45.40 -7.11
CA ARG A 655 -13.71 -46.61 -7.75
C ARG A 655 -13.76 -47.82 -6.83
N TRP A 656 -14.26 -47.66 -5.61
CA TRP A 656 -14.38 -48.74 -4.65
C TRP A 656 -15.45 -49.75 -5.09
N PRO A 657 -15.27 -51.06 -4.87
CA PRO A 657 -16.20 -52.09 -5.36
C PRO A 657 -17.67 -51.84 -4.98
N GLU A 658 -17.92 -51.35 -3.76
CA GLU A 658 -19.28 -51.08 -3.30
C GLU A 658 -19.97 -49.96 -4.09
N TRP A 659 -19.24 -48.89 -4.44
CA TRP A 659 -19.76 -47.81 -5.29
C TRP A 659 -20.16 -48.36 -6.67
N ILE A 660 -19.33 -49.23 -7.23
CA ILE A 660 -19.57 -49.88 -8.52
C ILE A 660 -20.83 -50.76 -8.44
N ARG A 661 -20.94 -51.57 -7.39
CA ARG A 661 -22.11 -52.42 -7.14
C ARG A 661 -23.40 -51.62 -7.06
N ILE A 662 -23.41 -50.52 -6.30
CA ILE A 662 -24.59 -49.64 -6.17
C ILE A 662 -24.97 -49.05 -7.55
N CYS A 663 -23.98 -48.62 -8.34
CA CYS A 663 -24.25 -48.10 -9.69
C CYS A 663 -24.86 -49.17 -10.60
N ASP A 664 -24.28 -50.36 -10.62
CA ASP A 664 -24.72 -51.43 -11.51
C ASP A 664 -26.13 -51.95 -11.12
N GLU A 665 -26.42 -52.08 -9.82
CA GLU A 665 -27.73 -52.52 -9.31
C GLU A 665 -28.86 -51.52 -9.57
N ASN A 666 -28.55 -50.22 -9.59
CA ASN A 666 -29.53 -49.15 -9.84
C ASN A 666 -29.51 -48.66 -11.31
N GLY A 667 -28.79 -49.36 -12.20
CA GLY A 667 -28.75 -49.02 -13.62
C GLY A 667 -28.10 -47.66 -13.94
N LEU A 668 -27.17 -47.20 -13.11
CA LEU A 668 -26.45 -45.93 -13.30
C LEU A 668 -25.27 -46.10 -14.26
N VAL A 669 -25.16 -45.20 -15.23
CA VAL A 669 -24.03 -45.19 -16.17
C VAL A 669 -22.89 -44.35 -15.60
N ARG A 670 -21.82 -45.01 -15.14
CA ARG A 670 -20.65 -44.33 -14.56
C ARG A 670 -19.87 -43.55 -15.61
N SER A 671 -19.50 -42.31 -15.27
CA SER A 671 -18.60 -41.47 -16.04
C SER A 671 -17.56 -40.82 -15.12
N MET A 672 -16.31 -40.68 -15.58
CA MET A 672 -15.26 -40.05 -14.78
C MET A 672 -14.49 -38.98 -15.55
N SER A 673 -14.05 -37.96 -14.83
CA SER A 673 -13.12 -36.94 -15.35
C SER A 673 -11.79 -37.54 -15.81
N ARG A 674 -11.08 -36.83 -16.71
CA ARG A 674 -9.69 -37.18 -17.04
C ARG A 674 -8.75 -36.77 -15.92
N LYS A 675 -7.64 -37.51 -15.80
CA LYS A 675 -6.61 -37.26 -14.79
C LYS A 675 -6.09 -35.82 -14.90
N GLY A 676 -6.15 -35.09 -13.79
CA GLY A 676 -5.65 -33.71 -13.71
C GLY A 676 -6.44 -32.66 -14.51
N CYS A 677 -7.63 -32.99 -15.02
CA CYS A 677 -8.46 -32.07 -15.80
C CYS A 677 -9.62 -31.52 -14.95
N SER A 678 -9.37 -30.45 -14.18
CA SER A 678 -10.42 -29.78 -13.39
C SER A 678 -11.63 -29.28 -14.19
N PRO A 679 -11.52 -28.86 -15.48
CA PRO A 679 -12.69 -28.44 -16.26
C PRO A 679 -13.72 -29.56 -16.47
N ASP A 680 -13.30 -30.83 -16.42
CA ASP A 680 -14.18 -31.98 -16.62
C ASP A 680 -15.24 -32.08 -15.48
N ASN A 681 -15.00 -31.50 -14.30
CA ASN A 681 -15.95 -31.46 -13.17
C ASN A 681 -16.47 -30.03 -12.83
N ALA A 682 -16.38 -29.10 -13.79
CA ALA A 682 -16.62 -27.67 -13.54
C ALA A 682 -18.02 -27.35 -12.97
N ARG A 683 -19.06 -28.12 -13.30
CA ARG A 683 -20.40 -27.90 -12.72
C ARG A 683 -20.44 -28.18 -11.22
N CYS A 684 -19.76 -29.23 -10.76
CA CYS A 684 -19.73 -29.59 -9.35
C CYS A 684 -18.86 -28.59 -8.58
N GLU A 685 -17.73 -28.19 -9.14
CA GLU A 685 -16.91 -27.09 -8.61
C GLU A 685 -17.70 -25.77 -8.48
N GLY A 686 -18.53 -25.45 -9.48
CA GLY A 686 -19.42 -24.29 -9.49
C GLY A 686 -20.56 -24.40 -8.47
N TYR A 687 -21.05 -25.60 -8.17
CA TYR A 687 -21.97 -25.87 -7.06
C TYR A 687 -21.30 -25.58 -5.71
N PHE A 688 -20.11 -26.15 -5.45
CA PHE A 688 -19.37 -25.88 -4.22
C PHE A 688 -18.93 -24.43 -4.06
N GLY A 689 -18.58 -23.76 -5.16
CA GLY A 689 -18.27 -22.34 -5.15
C GLY A 689 -19.44 -21.52 -4.61
N ARG A 690 -20.66 -21.76 -5.12
CA ARG A 690 -21.87 -21.08 -4.66
C ARG A 690 -22.19 -21.43 -3.21
N LEU A 691 -22.18 -22.72 -2.86
CA LEU A 691 -22.42 -23.17 -1.49
C LEU A 691 -21.47 -22.47 -0.51
N LYS A 692 -20.16 -22.47 -0.80
CA LYS A 692 -19.18 -21.84 0.09
C LYS A 692 -19.36 -20.32 0.19
N ILE A 693 -19.77 -19.64 -0.87
CA ILE A 693 -20.05 -18.20 -0.81
C ILE A 693 -21.27 -17.91 0.06
N GLU A 694 -22.35 -18.67 -0.16
CA GLU A 694 -23.63 -18.39 0.47
C GLU A 694 -23.66 -18.83 1.94
N PHE A 695 -23.10 -19.99 2.25
CA PHE A 695 -23.14 -20.59 3.58
C PHE A 695 -21.86 -20.34 4.40
N PHE A 696 -20.70 -20.58 3.80
CA PHE A 696 -19.45 -20.73 4.58
C PHE A 696 -18.67 -19.42 4.75
N HIS A 697 -18.57 -18.62 3.69
CA HIS A 697 -17.79 -17.40 3.66
C HIS A 697 -18.57 -16.23 4.28
N GLY A 698 -17.88 -15.43 5.10
CA GLY A 698 -18.47 -14.27 5.78
C GLY A 698 -19.16 -14.59 7.11
N CYS A 699 -19.15 -15.86 7.54
CA CYS A 699 -19.60 -16.29 8.85
C CYS A 699 -18.40 -16.46 9.80
N ASP A 700 -18.59 -16.14 11.09
CA ASP A 700 -17.65 -16.52 12.14
C ASP A 700 -18.01 -17.93 12.64
N TRP A 701 -17.02 -18.81 12.65
CA TRP A 701 -17.14 -20.20 13.07
C TRP A 701 -16.46 -20.44 14.43
N ALA A 702 -16.01 -19.39 15.12
CA ALA A 702 -15.48 -19.49 16.47
C ALA A 702 -16.57 -19.96 17.45
N GLY A 703 -16.26 -21.00 18.23
CA GLY A 703 -17.18 -21.55 19.22
C GLY A 703 -18.26 -22.49 18.68
N VAL A 704 -18.37 -22.67 17.36
CA VAL A 704 -19.30 -23.63 16.75
C VAL A 704 -18.71 -25.04 16.78
N THR A 705 -19.47 -26.00 17.31
CA THR A 705 -19.08 -27.42 17.35
C THR A 705 -19.21 -28.10 15.97
N ILE A 706 -18.64 -29.29 15.83
CA ILE A 706 -18.74 -30.04 14.57
C ILE A 706 -20.20 -30.42 14.29
N GLU A 707 -20.91 -30.90 15.30
CA GLU A 707 -22.30 -31.35 15.21
C GLU A 707 -23.24 -30.20 14.83
N GLU A 708 -23.07 -29.03 15.45
CA GLU A 708 -23.82 -27.83 15.09
C GLU A 708 -23.54 -27.41 13.66
N PHE A 709 -22.27 -27.40 13.23
CA PHE A 709 -21.91 -27.09 11.84
C PHE A 709 -22.55 -28.05 10.84
N MET A 710 -22.54 -29.35 11.14
CA MET A 710 -23.19 -30.37 10.30
C MET A 710 -24.69 -30.13 10.18
N GLY A 711 -25.36 -29.79 11.29
CA GLY A 711 -26.78 -29.43 11.29
C GLY A 711 -27.09 -28.16 10.50
N MET A 712 -26.25 -27.12 10.63
CA MET A 712 -26.38 -25.89 9.85
C MET A 712 -26.16 -26.13 8.35
N LEU A 713 -25.20 -26.98 7.98
CA LEU A 713 -24.93 -27.35 6.59
C LEU A 713 -26.08 -28.16 6.00
N ASP A 714 -26.64 -29.12 6.75
CA ASP A 714 -27.84 -29.87 6.33
C ASP A 714 -29.03 -28.93 6.09
N ALA A 715 -29.29 -28.01 7.03
CA ALA A 715 -30.35 -27.01 6.91
C ALA A 715 -30.16 -26.13 5.66
N TYR A 716 -28.92 -25.70 5.37
CA TYR A 716 -28.63 -24.94 4.15
C TYR A 716 -28.91 -25.76 2.88
N LEU A 717 -28.57 -27.05 2.84
CA LEU A 717 -28.81 -27.91 1.67
C LEU A 717 -30.30 -28.13 1.42
N ARG A 718 -31.11 -28.28 2.49
CA ARG A 718 -32.58 -28.28 2.38
C ARG A 718 -33.11 -26.95 1.87
N TRP A 719 -32.63 -25.83 2.43
CA TRP A 719 -33.00 -24.49 1.94
C TRP A 719 -32.61 -24.30 0.47
N TYR A 720 -31.45 -24.80 0.05
CA TYR A 720 -31.00 -24.75 -1.34
C TYR A 720 -31.98 -25.47 -2.28
N ARG A 721 -32.43 -26.66 -1.87
CA ARG A 721 -33.36 -27.49 -2.63
C ARG A 721 -34.75 -26.86 -2.70
N ASP A 722 -35.26 -26.39 -1.56
CA ASP A 722 -36.69 -26.11 -1.38
C ASP A 722 -37.03 -24.62 -1.52
N VAL A 723 -36.11 -23.72 -1.16
CA VAL A 723 -36.40 -22.28 -1.01
C VAL A 723 -35.55 -21.38 -1.90
N ARG A 724 -34.32 -21.79 -2.22
CA ARG A 724 -33.35 -20.93 -2.90
C ARG A 724 -33.69 -20.69 -4.36
N ILE A 725 -34.01 -19.45 -4.70
CA ILE A 725 -34.39 -19.06 -6.07
C ILE A 725 -33.19 -18.97 -7.03
N LYS A 726 -33.45 -19.27 -8.31
CA LYS A 726 -32.41 -19.30 -9.34
C LYS A 726 -32.93 -18.62 -10.61
N GLY A 727 -32.17 -17.66 -11.15
CA GLY A 727 -32.58 -16.94 -12.37
C GLY A 727 -32.77 -17.85 -13.58
N ASP A 728 -31.93 -18.88 -13.71
CA ASP A 728 -32.06 -19.89 -14.79
C ASP A 728 -33.35 -20.72 -14.69
N LEU A 729 -34.00 -20.74 -13.52
CA LEU A 729 -35.26 -21.43 -13.25
C LEU A 729 -36.40 -20.43 -13.07
N ASP A 730 -36.29 -19.27 -13.72
CA ASP A 730 -37.33 -18.23 -13.67
C ASP A 730 -37.67 -17.83 -12.22
N TYR A 731 -36.61 -17.66 -11.43
CA TYR A 731 -36.65 -17.29 -10.01
C TYR A 731 -37.44 -18.25 -9.11
N ARG A 732 -37.58 -19.52 -9.49
CA ARG A 732 -38.09 -20.60 -8.63
C ARG A 732 -36.96 -21.36 -7.94
N SER A 733 -37.27 -22.04 -6.84
CA SER A 733 -36.35 -23.02 -6.25
C SER A 733 -36.30 -24.28 -7.11
N PRO A 734 -35.23 -25.10 -7.03
CA PRO A 734 -35.16 -26.36 -7.78
C PRO A 734 -36.38 -27.26 -7.53
N MET A 735 -36.81 -27.41 -6.27
CA MET A 735 -37.99 -28.19 -5.92
C MET A 735 -39.28 -27.58 -6.50
N GLN A 736 -39.47 -26.27 -6.35
CA GLN A 736 -40.65 -25.59 -6.88
C GLN A 736 -40.73 -25.72 -8.41
N TYR A 737 -39.60 -25.57 -9.09
CA TYR A 737 -39.52 -25.74 -10.54
C TYR A 737 -39.93 -27.16 -10.98
N ARG A 738 -39.51 -28.20 -10.25
CA ARG A 738 -39.98 -29.57 -10.52
C ARG A 738 -41.48 -29.74 -10.26
N ARG A 739 -42.01 -29.18 -9.16
CA ARG A 739 -43.45 -29.23 -8.83
C ARG A 739 -44.30 -28.57 -9.91
N ASP A 740 -43.90 -27.39 -10.38
CA ASP A 740 -44.62 -26.66 -11.44
C ASP A 740 -44.64 -27.43 -12.77
N LEU A 741 -43.61 -28.25 -13.03
CA LEU A 741 -43.54 -29.14 -14.18
C LEU A 741 -44.27 -30.48 -13.96
N GLY A 742 -44.84 -30.73 -12.77
CA GLY A 742 -45.45 -32.01 -12.41
C GLY A 742 -44.46 -33.16 -12.25
N LEU A 743 -43.18 -32.86 -12.02
CA LEU A 743 -42.09 -33.82 -11.90
C LEU A 743 -41.74 -34.17 -10.44
N ALA A 744 -42.38 -33.50 -9.48
CA ALA A 744 -42.25 -33.76 -8.05
C ALA A 744 -43.60 -33.48 -7.35
N ALA A 745 -43.88 -34.24 -6.28
CA ALA A 745 -45.09 -34.11 -5.49
C ALA A 745 -45.09 -32.92 -4.52
#